data_AF-A0A1L9RZ80-F1
#
_entry.id   AF-A0A1L9RZ80-F1
#
_cell.length_a   1.000
_cell.length_b   1.000
_cell.length_c   1.000
_cell.angle_alpha   90.00
_cell.angle_beta   90.00
_cell.angle_gamma   90.00
#
_symmetry.space_group_name_H-M   'P 1'
#
loop_
_entity.id
_entity.type
_entity.pdbx_description
1 polymer ?
#
loop_
_entity_poly.entity_id
_entity_poly.type
_entity_poly.pdbx_seq_one_letter_code
_entity_poly.pdbx_strand_id
1 'polypeptide(L)'
;MSRPIADDIPKEKKSIPRFASFKPPPAPPPQADRPPERRSREIAHRDERSSQRSRHRSHRDRSRSRERRKGRREYRHSHRRDVRLSREITPEPLPVPKAAVRELKDAASDLYVVDLKGDRHNLFYGTLHRYSVPKYHRVGRGNVLGLPRSYKIDRDTAEGDALVLRKDAWRTDATRSKAKSVLSGLGKQKTKLLRVRQQSTSDAAVEASRDFLPFPTSARQKFRANLGEYDSDNEKHGYRSIHGKAKPEDDLPSDLEVVSDTDSEDEAHRVDPDEEIRKLNAELSRNAERNPSDIDAWLRLIDHQDSLLRGAGKESRSLTYAERKSLADIKVSLYEKTLKRAGQSPAKDRLLIGLLEEGAKLWDTKKLSAQWQAVLKSNSQFVSLWVRYLDFRQTEFLDFTYERCMATFIDCLRLNRSSPEGAEKVQVHNYLFLRLTLFIRESGFSEHAVGLWQAILEWTFFQPEFDLSNDQNKALSAFIEFWESEVARIGEVGAKGWKSGSSSSIEPREFTAVNRINLKSIFASWVTCERERVLNARVPARSLDESDDNDPYRVVISSDLQDYLSLFWGFDSGDVLIDSFLYFCHLPPLTSPENAETTSRWAGDAFLSNDLMGNPDAALDDWLPNMDSRSEETSALSPTSFPLQNYIHTLDTYFADSQSWFSSFKPWIKATLHGRSEIDNDWVRRTLRLLVEANPANEDLAEYTLAVEFACNGKEARKYAKSLLKKRSTSLRLYNSYALIERRSGNHTAADHVWATSLSMSQTFADRDRTGSGLLWRTWIWEALETRDMARACRLLISIPQHSVDLKSFPEASTQTAFSPTNLLKIRSFLTEAQENTLATRKPKVFVAYTDCLALVSYLSNSLDLNKALDTYATAISRLSSLPVNAQSFKPFTLELLHQARSKLIYYHIQTSGVYKPYHIRTLLAESISLFPHNTIFLSLFAWNESRFRIEERVRDVIRDITTQTPSRNDHQKVPVTSHLFSIYTELTRPVYAGSTLHSVRAAFEKAIGSPTPSSSSSTQASRTTNDNSTAHSNLSLWKLYILFELSRNDIQRAKDVFYRGMRACPWSKELIMLAFTHLRADIVRDRYGGDVPRKGDGMGFDELRRVYNVLVEKELRVHVDIENELDEMVANMQVTTTSSGIPIHMPDDAESEDEKMR
;
A
#
# COMPACT_ATOMS: atom_id res chain seq x y z
N MET A 1 51.36 -12.78 -63.96
CA MET A 1 50.00 -12.79 -64.57
C MET A 1 49.10 -11.92 -63.71
N SER A 2 48.15 -11.19 -64.31
CA SER A 2 47.05 -10.44 -63.66
C SER A 2 47.39 -9.33 -62.63
N ARG A 3 46.59 -8.26 -62.62
CA ARG A 3 46.69 -7.00 -61.82
C ARG A 3 45.33 -6.73 -61.14
N PRO A 4 45.12 -5.67 -60.31
CA PRO A 4 46.05 -4.69 -59.69
C PRO A 4 46.17 -5.00 -58.17
N ILE A 5 46.30 -4.15 -57.12
CA ILE A 5 46.34 -2.69 -56.77
C ILE A 5 47.34 -2.62 -55.57
N ALA A 6 48.34 -1.74 -55.37
CA ALA A 6 48.64 -0.31 -55.63
C ALA A 6 48.39 0.63 -54.43
N ASP A 7 49.41 1.44 -54.06
CA ASP A 7 49.69 1.82 -52.66
C ASP A 7 49.65 3.35 -52.33
N ASP A 8 49.76 3.64 -51.03
CA ASP A 8 50.44 4.78 -50.35
C ASP A 8 49.98 6.27 -50.45
N ILE A 9 49.54 6.80 -49.29
CA ILE A 9 50.29 7.70 -48.36
C ILE A 9 51.00 8.96 -48.95
N PRO A 10 50.98 10.16 -48.31
CA PRO A 10 49.98 10.79 -47.40
C PRO A 10 49.75 12.30 -47.71
N LYS A 11 48.93 13.02 -46.90
CA LYS A 11 49.29 14.32 -46.25
C LYS A 11 48.14 15.01 -45.51
N GLU A 12 48.54 15.94 -44.63
CA GLU A 12 47.70 16.81 -43.80
C GLU A 12 46.67 17.62 -44.63
N LYS A 13 45.49 17.90 -44.04
CA LYS A 13 44.56 18.93 -44.51
C LYS A 13 44.33 20.00 -43.46
N LYS A 14 44.37 21.25 -43.91
CA LYS A 14 44.24 22.46 -43.10
C LYS A 14 42.79 22.68 -42.65
N SER A 15 42.63 23.39 -41.54
CA SER A 15 41.35 23.93 -41.07
C SER A 15 40.85 25.08 -41.96
N ILE A 16 39.52 25.27 -42.01
CA ILE A 16 38.70 26.45 -42.44
C ILE A 16 37.31 25.94 -42.91
N PRO A 17 36.18 26.65 -42.69
CA PRO A 17 35.87 27.73 -41.73
C PRO A 17 34.75 27.36 -40.72
N ARG A 18 34.56 28.19 -39.69
CA ARG A 18 33.28 28.26 -38.96
C ARG A 18 32.32 29.17 -39.72
N PHE A 19 31.15 28.67 -40.13
CA PHE A 19 30.07 29.53 -40.64
C PHE A 19 29.31 30.18 -39.47
N ALA A 20 29.65 31.43 -39.17
CA ALA A 20 29.05 32.21 -38.09
C ALA A 20 28.60 33.60 -38.61
N SER A 21 27.60 33.62 -39.50
CA SER A 21 27.16 34.86 -40.17
C SER A 21 25.69 34.87 -40.61
N PHE A 22 24.76 34.54 -39.71
CA PHE A 22 23.37 35.00 -39.83
C PHE A 22 23.00 35.82 -38.59
N LYS A 23 22.92 37.14 -38.77
CA LYS A 23 22.43 38.07 -37.75
C LYS A 23 20.94 38.36 -38.04
N PRO A 24 20.01 38.12 -37.10
CA PRO A 24 18.69 38.76 -37.19
C PRO A 24 18.84 40.29 -37.05
N PRO A 25 17.93 41.09 -37.62
CA PRO A 25 17.95 42.54 -37.47
C PRO A 25 17.71 42.96 -36.00
N PRO A 26 18.26 44.10 -35.55
CA PRO A 26 18.18 44.52 -34.16
C PRO A 26 16.77 44.97 -33.76
N ALA A 27 16.33 44.57 -32.57
CA ALA A 27 15.13 45.13 -31.95
C ALA A 27 15.36 46.58 -31.49
N PRO A 28 14.39 47.50 -31.65
CA PRO A 28 14.48 48.86 -31.13
C PRO A 28 14.46 48.88 -29.59
N PRO A 29 15.10 49.89 -28.94
CA PRO A 29 15.30 49.90 -27.49
C PRO A 29 14.03 50.24 -26.70
N PRO A 30 13.92 49.75 -25.45
CA PRO A 30 12.82 50.12 -24.56
C PRO A 30 13.03 51.50 -23.93
N GLN A 31 11.99 52.33 -23.92
CA GLN A 31 11.83 53.42 -22.96
C GLN A 31 10.53 53.21 -22.17
N ALA A 32 10.56 53.54 -20.88
CA ALA A 32 9.36 53.65 -20.05
C ALA A 32 8.61 54.96 -20.44
N ASP A 33 7.29 55.08 -20.34
CA ASP A 33 6.56 54.91 -19.08
C ASP A 33 5.03 54.65 -19.21
N ARG A 34 4.30 54.79 -18.09
CA ARG A 34 2.86 54.51 -17.85
C ARG A 34 1.89 55.70 -18.17
N PRO A 35 0.54 55.64 -18.00
CA PRO A 35 -0.34 55.35 -19.14
C PRO A 35 -1.52 56.38 -19.35
N PRO A 36 -2.84 56.07 -19.31
CA PRO A 36 -3.68 56.16 -20.52
C PRO A 36 -4.97 57.00 -20.41
N GLU A 37 -5.61 57.29 -21.56
CA GLU A 37 -7.00 57.77 -21.63
C GLU A 37 -7.86 57.02 -22.68
N ARG A 38 -9.20 57.17 -22.56
CA ARG A 38 -10.21 56.57 -23.44
C ARG A 38 -10.92 57.66 -24.27
N ARG A 39 -11.30 57.37 -25.53
CA ARG A 39 -12.68 57.62 -26.03
C ARG A 39 -13.02 56.97 -27.37
N SER A 40 -14.33 56.75 -27.52
CA SER A 40 -15.04 55.81 -28.39
C SER A 40 -15.82 56.46 -29.56
N ARG A 41 -16.16 55.65 -30.59
CA ARG A 41 -17.21 55.86 -31.65
C ARG A 41 -16.85 56.89 -32.76
N GLU A 42 -17.34 56.80 -34.00
CA GLU A 42 -18.68 56.46 -34.57
C GLU A 42 -18.62 55.57 -35.86
N ILE A 43 -19.56 54.68 -36.20
CA ILE A 43 -20.93 54.75 -36.82
C ILE A 43 -21.00 55.08 -38.34
N ALA A 44 -21.62 54.18 -39.13
CA ALA A 44 -22.28 54.46 -40.43
C ALA A 44 -23.38 53.42 -40.75
N HIS A 45 -24.31 53.75 -41.67
CA HIS A 45 -25.53 52.98 -42.03
C HIS A 45 -25.28 51.98 -43.23
N ARG A 46 -26.22 51.27 -43.91
CA ARG A 46 -27.62 51.60 -44.34
C ARG A 46 -28.40 50.45 -45.07
N ASP A 47 -29.75 50.54 -45.05
CA ASP A 47 -30.82 50.14 -46.02
C ASP A 47 -31.29 48.67 -46.41
N GLU A 48 -32.63 48.50 -46.28
CA GLU A 48 -33.70 47.94 -47.19
C GLU A 48 -33.97 46.45 -47.61
N ARG A 49 -35.22 46.00 -47.30
CA ARG A 49 -36.29 45.34 -48.15
C ARG A 49 -36.07 43.93 -48.82
N SER A 50 -37.08 43.11 -49.22
CA SER A 50 -38.54 42.94 -48.91
C SER A 50 -39.16 41.65 -49.56
N SER A 51 -40.50 41.43 -49.41
CA SER A 51 -41.39 40.43 -50.09
C SER A 51 -41.44 38.97 -49.57
N GLN A 52 -42.52 38.14 -49.48
CA GLN A 52 -44.02 38.18 -49.50
C GLN A 52 -44.76 37.22 -50.49
N ARG A 53 -45.76 36.46 -49.97
CA ARG A 53 -47.07 35.96 -50.55
C ARG A 53 -47.36 34.44 -50.26
N SER A 54 -48.58 33.88 -50.23
CA SER A 54 -49.95 34.29 -49.76
C SER A 54 -51.02 33.14 -49.93
N ARG A 55 -52.19 33.20 -49.22
CA ARG A 55 -53.46 32.36 -49.34
C ARG A 55 -53.50 30.99 -48.60
N HIS A 56 -54.59 30.22 -48.32
CA HIS A 56 -56.03 30.35 -47.88
C HIS A 56 -56.67 28.90 -47.81
N ARG A 57 -57.86 28.50 -47.25
CA ARG A 57 -58.98 29.08 -46.44
C ARG A 57 -59.89 27.99 -45.77
N SER A 58 -60.37 28.21 -44.52
CA SER A 58 -61.71 27.93 -43.90
C SER A 58 -62.50 26.57 -43.87
N HIS A 59 -62.81 26.11 -42.63
CA HIS A 59 -64.13 25.68 -42.03
C HIS A 59 -64.91 24.34 -42.28
N ARG A 60 -65.72 23.98 -41.23
CA ARG A 60 -66.93 23.09 -41.11
C ARG A 60 -66.75 21.57 -40.83
N ASP A 61 -67.69 20.81 -40.22
CA ASP A 61 -68.78 21.04 -39.20
C ASP A 61 -69.45 19.70 -38.74
N ARG A 62 -70.08 19.63 -37.54
CA ARG A 62 -71.14 18.64 -37.08
C ARG A 62 -70.84 17.12 -36.99
N SER A 63 -71.62 16.24 -36.30
CA SER A 63 -72.48 16.34 -35.08
C SER A 63 -73.10 14.97 -34.64
N ARG A 64 -73.62 14.87 -33.39
CA ARG A 64 -74.67 13.90 -32.90
C ARG A 64 -74.25 12.40 -32.75
N SER A 65 -74.87 11.55 -31.89
CA SER A 65 -75.80 11.73 -30.74
C SER A 65 -76.00 10.43 -29.91
N ARG A 66 -76.45 10.59 -28.63
CA ARG A 66 -77.54 9.88 -27.87
C ARG A 66 -78.02 8.46 -28.31
N GLU A 67 -78.52 7.55 -27.46
CA GLU A 67 -79.16 7.67 -26.11
C GLU A 67 -79.34 6.30 -25.38
N ARG A 68 -79.85 6.36 -24.12
CA ARG A 68 -80.69 5.37 -23.37
C ARG A 68 -80.05 4.15 -22.66
N ARG A 69 -80.63 3.63 -21.55
CA ARG A 69 -81.34 4.23 -20.37
C ARG A 69 -81.76 3.13 -19.36
N LYS A 70 -82.01 3.53 -18.09
CA LYS A 70 -82.56 2.74 -16.95
C LYS A 70 -81.65 1.58 -16.45
N GLY A 71 -81.51 1.31 -15.14
CA GLY A 71 -81.71 2.16 -13.97
C GLY A 71 -83.01 1.99 -13.17
N ARG A 72 -82.89 1.41 -11.96
CA ARG A 72 -83.61 1.80 -10.72
C ARG A 72 -82.80 1.35 -9.48
N ARG A 73 -83.21 1.75 -8.27
CA ARG A 73 -82.49 1.58 -6.98
C ARG A 73 -83.41 0.91 -5.92
N GLU A 74 -82.83 0.70 -4.73
CA GLU A 74 -83.47 0.46 -3.40
C GLU A 74 -83.82 -1.01 -3.06
N TYR A 75 -83.64 -1.52 -1.82
CA TYR A 75 -83.05 -0.92 -0.59
C TYR A 75 -82.47 -1.97 0.41
N ARG A 76 -81.35 -1.62 1.07
CA ARG A 76 -80.93 -1.93 2.48
C ARG A 76 -80.21 -3.25 2.90
N HIS A 77 -79.12 -3.00 3.67
CA HIS A 77 -78.50 -3.75 4.79
C HIS A 77 -77.58 -4.99 4.63
N SER A 78 -76.28 -4.68 4.77
CA SER A 78 -75.32 -5.22 5.78
C SER A 78 -74.22 -6.22 5.38
N HIS A 79 -73.11 -6.07 6.11
CA HIS A 79 -71.81 -6.78 6.11
C HIS A 79 -71.03 -6.94 4.78
N ARG A 80 -69.71 -6.68 4.88
CA ARG A 80 -68.73 -6.77 3.78
C ARG A 80 -67.99 -8.11 3.81
N ARG A 81 -67.68 -8.64 2.63
CA ARG A 81 -66.72 -9.74 2.40
C ARG A 81 -65.87 -9.48 1.14
N ASP A 82 -64.56 -9.70 1.31
CA ASP A 82 -63.71 -10.62 0.56
C ASP A 82 -63.69 -10.74 -1.00
N VAL A 83 -62.46 -11.01 -1.47
CA VAL A 83 -62.08 -12.06 -2.45
C VAL A 83 -61.97 -11.75 -3.97
N ARG A 84 -60.69 -11.55 -4.36
CA ARG A 84 -59.90 -12.17 -5.46
C ARG A 84 -60.16 -11.90 -6.98
N LEU A 85 -59.03 -12.02 -7.69
CA LEU A 85 -58.75 -12.70 -8.98
C LEU A 85 -58.45 -11.89 -10.28
N SER A 86 -57.31 -12.29 -10.89
CA SER A 86 -56.97 -12.38 -12.32
C SER A 86 -56.91 -11.14 -13.26
N ARG A 87 -55.65 -10.76 -13.61
CA ARG A 87 -54.96 -11.05 -14.90
C ARG A 87 -55.12 -10.12 -16.13
N GLU A 88 -54.06 -10.13 -16.95
CA GLU A 88 -53.89 -9.71 -18.37
C GLU A 88 -53.50 -8.23 -18.72
N ILE A 89 -53.08 -8.00 -19.99
CA ILE A 89 -52.07 -7.00 -20.42
C ILE A 89 -52.45 -6.34 -21.79
N THR A 90 -51.78 -5.24 -22.18
CA THR A 90 -51.70 -4.58 -23.53
C THR A 90 -52.78 -3.50 -23.87
N PRO A 91 -52.59 -2.62 -24.90
CA PRO A 91 -51.43 -1.77 -25.18
C PRO A 91 -51.78 -0.29 -25.54
N GLU A 92 -50.85 0.41 -26.21
CA GLU A 92 -50.81 1.79 -26.73
C GLU A 92 -51.96 2.21 -27.70
N PRO A 93 -52.19 3.52 -28.01
CA PRO A 93 -51.34 4.23 -28.99
C PRO A 93 -51.10 5.75 -28.82
N LEU A 94 -50.12 6.23 -29.61
CA LEU A 94 -49.75 7.60 -30.01
C LEU A 94 -50.78 8.27 -31.00
N PRO A 95 -50.55 9.41 -31.74
CA PRO A 95 -49.73 10.64 -31.54
C PRO A 95 -50.40 12.01 -31.97
N VAL A 96 -49.88 13.19 -31.52
CA VAL A 96 -49.57 14.44 -32.32
C VAL A 96 -50.72 15.27 -33.02
N PRO A 97 -50.66 16.62 -33.24
CA PRO A 97 -50.00 17.75 -32.52
C PRO A 97 -50.71 19.17 -32.61
N LYS A 98 -49.94 20.25 -32.28
CA LYS A 98 -49.97 21.65 -32.82
C LYS A 98 -51.10 22.66 -32.42
N ALA A 99 -50.74 23.51 -31.46
CA ALA A 99 -50.63 24.99 -31.51
C ALA A 99 -51.75 25.88 -32.12
N ALA A 100 -52.18 26.88 -31.33
CA ALA A 100 -52.32 28.28 -31.77
C ALA A 100 -52.28 29.26 -30.56
N VAL A 101 -51.90 30.52 -30.80
CA VAL A 101 -51.93 31.65 -29.85
C VAL A 101 -52.94 32.68 -30.35
N ARG A 102 -53.65 33.37 -29.44
CA ARG A 102 -54.03 34.81 -29.50
C ARG A 102 -54.75 35.21 -28.21
N GLU A 103 -54.21 36.15 -27.41
CA GLU A 103 -54.28 37.63 -27.53
C GLU A 103 -55.64 38.22 -27.08
N LEU A 104 -55.60 38.96 -25.97
CA LEU A 104 -56.32 40.23 -25.77
C LEU A 104 -55.51 41.12 -24.80
N LYS A 105 -55.93 42.37 -24.60
CA LYS A 105 -54.98 43.50 -24.57
C LYS A 105 -55.12 44.47 -23.37
N ASP A 106 -54.00 45.16 -23.11
CA ASP A 106 -53.84 46.51 -22.55
C ASP A 106 -54.00 46.84 -21.04
N ALA A 107 -53.07 47.72 -20.61
CA ALA A 107 -53.18 48.78 -19.59
C ALA A 107 -53.22 48.45 -18.08
N ALA A 108 -52.03 48.28 -17.47
CA ALA A 108 -51.60 49.04 -16.28
C ALA A 108 -50.08 48.91 -16.07
N SER A 109 -49.42 49.99 -15.63
CA SER A 109 -47.99 50.01 -15.29
C SER A 109 -47.70 51.16 -14.28
N ASP A 110 -46.54 51.28 -13.64
CA ASP A 110 -45.29 50.52 -13.80
C ASP A 110 -44.68 50.08 -12.46
N LEU A 111 -44.11 48.87 -12.43
CA LEU A 111 -43.39 48.32 -11.26
C LEU A 111 -42.20 47.42 -11.61
N TYR A 112 -42.01 47.05 -12.89
CA TYR A 112 -40.90 46.20 -13.31
C TYR A 112 -40.57 46.42 -14.79
N VAL A 113 -39.29 46.65 -15.10
CA VAL A 113 -38.80 46.67 -16.49
C VAL A 113 -38.52 45.24 -16.93
N VAL A 114 -39.28 44.72 -17.89
CA VAL A 114 -38.97 43.45 -18.55
C VAL A 114 -37.94 43.69 -19.65
N ASP A 115 -36.65 43.50 -19.34
CA ASP A 115 -35.65 43.48 -20.40
C ASP A 115 -35.71 42.15 -21.17
N LEU A 116 -36.17 42.23 -22.42
CA LEU A 116 -36.22 41.11 -23.37
C LEU A 116 -34.95 41.01 -24.23
N LYS A 117 -33.97 41.90 -24.04
CA LYS A 117 -32.66 41.83 -24.70
C LYS A 117 -31.66 41.17 -23.74
N GLY A 118 -31.20 39.98 -24.09
CA GLY A 118 -30.05 39.39 -23.41
C GLY A 118 -28.83 40.31 -23.50
N ASP A 119 -28.00 40.34 -22.46
CA ASP A 119 -26.82 41.21 -22.40
C ASP A 119 -25.89 40.89 -23.59
N ARG A 120 -25.71 41.88 -24.46
CA ARG A 120 -24.90 41.79 -25.69
C ARG A 120 -23.44 41.49 -25.40
N HIS A 121 -22.94 41.83 -24.21
CA HIS A 121 -21.55 41.55 -23.82
C HIS A 121 -21.32 40.06 -23.55
N ASN A 122 -22.36 39.30 -23.16
CA ASN A 122 -22.24 37.85 -22.95
C ASN A 122 -21.93 37.12 -24.27
N LEU A 123 -22.50 37.57 -25.39
CA LEU A 123 -22.18 37.07 -26.73
C LEU A 123 -20.76 37.44 -27.21
N PHE A 124 -20.16 38.48 -26.63
CA PHE A 124 -18.82 38.98 -27.02
C PHE A 124 -17.70 38.38 -26.17
N TYR A 125 -17.99 37.97 -24.93
CA TYR A 125 -17.01 37.44 -23.97
C TYR A 125 -17.27 35.98 -23.55
N GLY A 126 -18.28 35.31 -24.12
CA GLY A 126 -18.67 33.93 -23.80
C GLY A 126 -19.06 33.71 -22.32
N THR A 127 -19.23 34.78 -21.56
CA THR A 127 -19.36 34.77 -20.09
C THR A 127 -20.09 36.04 -19.63
N LEU A 128 -20.65 36.03 -18.42
CA LEU A 128 -21.29 37.19 -17.80
C LEU A 128 -20.30 38.36 -17.66
N HIS A 129 -20.65 39.53 -18.19
CA HIS A 129 -19.76 40.70 -18.19
C HIS A 129 -19.35 41.12 -16.77
N ARG A 130 -18.04 41.04 -16.50
CA ARG A 130 -17.43 41.00 -15.16
C ARG A 130 -17.68 42.24 -14.29
N TYR A 131 -18.06 43.36 -14.89
CA TYR A 131 -18.31 44.65 -14.23
C TYR A 131 -19.81 45.02 -14.12
N SER A 132 -20.73 44.18 -14.58
CA SER A 132 -22.17 44.51 -14.62
C SER A 132 -23.08 43.30 -14.39
N VAL A 133 -22.74 42.43 -13.44
CA VAL A 133 -23.57 41.27 -13.05
C VAL A 133 -24.75 41.73 -12.19
N PRO A 134 -26.02 41.59 -12.62
CA PRO A 134 -27.17 41.98 -11.80
C PRO A 134 -27.41 40.97 -10.66
N LYS A 135 -27.69 41.45 -9.44
CA LYS A 135 -27.84 40.63 -8.22
C LYS A 135 -29.17 39.84 -8.14
N TYR A 136 -29.58 39.14 -9.21
CA TYR A 136 -30.82 38.35 -9.22
C TYR A 136 -30.72 37.04 -8.42
N HIS A 137 -31.65 36.84 -7.49
CA HIS A 137 -31.76 35.60 -6.71
C HIS A 137 -32.82 34.67 -7.31
N ARG A 138 -32.41 33.45 -7.73
CA ARG A 138 -33.32 32.45 -8.33
C ARG A 138 -34.23 31.79 -7.27
N VAL A 139 -35.36 32.44 -6.98
CA VAL A 139 -36.47 31.90 -6.16
C VAL A 139 -37.00 30.59 -6.75
N GLY A 140 -37.61 29.72 -5.92
CA GLY A 140 -38.28 28.50 -6.39
C GLY A 140 -37.43 27.23 -6.46
N ARG A 141 -36.25 27.21 -5.80
CA ARG A 141 -35.38 26.02 -5.62
C ARG A 141 -35.01 25.23 -6.91
N GLY A 142 -34.99 25.90 -8.07
CA GLY A 142 -34.59 25.29 -9.34
C GLY A 142 -35.74 24.81 -10.24
N ASN A 143 -37.00 25.00 -9.84
CA ASN A 143 -38.14 24.83 -10.74
C ASN A 143 -38.04 25.83 -11.91
N VAL A 144 -38.44 25.41 -13.13
CA VAL A 144 -38.44 26.28 -14.32
C VAL A 144 -39.87 26.74 -14.64
N LEU A 145 -40.04 28.05 -14.85
CA LEU A 145 -41.34 28.61 -15.25
C LEU A 145 -41.74 28.08 -16.64
N GLY A 146 -43.00 27.69 -16.81
CA GLY A 146 -43.52 27.12 -18.07
C GLY A 146 -43.28 25.62 -18.27
N LEU A 147 -42.47 24.95 -17.43
CA LEU A 147 -42.34 23.50 -17.41
C LEU A 147 -43.14 22.86 -16.26
N PRO A 148 -43.56 21.58 -16.39
CA PRO A 148 -44.20 20.84 -15.29
C PRO A 148 -43.29 20.79 -14.05
N ARG A 149 -43.87 20.79 -12.84
CA ARG A 149 -43.13 20.76 -11.56
C ARG A 149 -42.19 19.55 -11.36
N SER A 150 -42.28 18.54 -12.22
CA SER A 150 -41.31 17.43 -12.30
C SER A 150 -39.98 17.83 -12.94
N TYR A 151 -39.85 19.00 -13.58
CA TYR A 151 -38.59 19.43 -14.21
C TYR A 151 -37.89 20.48 -13.38
N LYS A 152 -36.61 20.25 -13.10
CA LYS A 152 -35.73 21.17 -12.36
C LYS A 152 -34.40 21.33 -13.06
N ILE A 153 -33.81 22.52 -12.89
CA ILE A 153 -32.42 22.80 -13.24
C ILE A 153 -31.54 21.92 -12.37
N ASP A 154 -30.69 21.11 -13.01
CA ASP A 154 -29.65 20.38 -12.32
C ASP A 154 -28.62 21.37 -11.76
N ARG A 155 -28.23 21.20 -10.50
CA ARG A 155 -27.31 22.09 -9.79
C ARG A 155 -25.92 21.49 -9.63
N ASP A 156 -25.77 20.19 -9.87
CA ASP A 156 -24.53 19.46 -9.63
C ASP A 156 -23.69 19.37 -10.92
N THR A 157 -24.32 19.45 -12.10
CA THR A 157 -23.66 19.46 -13.42
C THR A 157 -23.29 20.88 -13.88
N ALA A 158 -22.68 21.69 -13.02
CA ALA A 158 -22.38 23.10 -13.26
C ALA A 158 -21.06 23.35 -14.04
N GLU A 159 -20.67 22.41 -14.90
CA GLU A 159 -19.49 22.49 -15.78
C GLU A 159 -19.95 22.43 -17.24
N GLY A 160 -20.06 23.61 -17.86
CA GLY A 160 -20.58 23.80 -19.22
C GLY A 160 -21.56 24.97 -19.30
N ASP A 161 -21.70 25.57 -20.49
CA ASP A 161 -22.52 26.78 -20.71
C ASP A 161 -24.02 26.48 -20.95
N ALA A 162 -24.45 25.23 -20.69
CA ALA A 162 -25.80 24.74 -20.97
C ALA A 162 -26.56 24.36 -19.68
N LEU A 163 -27.79 24.87 -19.54
CA LEU A 163 -28.67 24.56 -18.41
C LEU A 163 -29.35 23.19 -18.57
N VAL A 164 -28.77 22.16 -17.94
CA VAL A 164 -29.35 20.80 -17.91
C VAL A 164 -30.63 20.77 -17.06
N LEU A 165 -31.70 20.17 -17.60
CA LEU A 165 -33.00 20.02 -16.94
C LEU A 165 -33.30 18.54 -16.67
N ARG A 166 -33.28 18.13 -15.40
CA ARG A 166 -33.64 16.77 -14.99
C ARG A 166 -35.14 16.65 -14.72
N LYS A 167 -35.70 15.49 -15.06
CA LYS A 167 -37.07 15.08 -14.75
C LYS A 167 -37.08 14.24 -13.47
N ASP A 168 -37.59 14.80 -12.38
CA ASP A 168 -37.94 14.11 -11.13
C ASP A 168 -39.12 13.15 -11.36
N ALA A 169 -38.86 12.06 -12.09
CA ALA A 169 -39.69 10.87 -12.04
C ALA A 169 -39.33 10.08 -10.78
N TRP A 170 -40.33 9.61 -10.02
CA TRP A 170 -40.10 8.80 -8.84
C TRP A 170 -39.37 7.49 -9.20
N ARG A 171 -38.10 7.38 -8.80
CA ARG A 171 -37.51 6.08 -8.44
C ARG A 171 -37.65 5.89 -6.94
N THR A 172 -38.62 5.07 -6.54
CA THR A 172 -38.47 4.27 -5.31
C THR A 172 -37.24 3.36 -5.46
N ASP A 173 -36.71 2.90 -4.32
CA ASP A 173 -35.62 1.92 -4.23
C ASP A 173 -34.25 2.34 -4.81
N ALA A 174 -33.62 3.33 -4.18
CA ALA A 174 -32.16 3.35 -4.00
C ALA A 174 -31.66 4.28 -2.86
N THR A 175 -30.99 3.71 -1.86
CA THR A 175 -30.09 4.36 -0.88
C THR A 175 -30.64 5.43 0.09
N ARG A 176 -30.49 5.18 1.40
CA ARG A 176 -30.92 6.05 2.52
C ARG A 176 -29.95 7.24 2.78
N SER A 177 -29.27 7.75 1.75
CA SER A 177 -28.07 8.59 1.88
C SER A 177 -28.33 10.11 1.94
N LYS A 178 -29.43 10.60 1.35
CA LYS A 178 -29.62 12.03 1.04
C LYS A 178 -29.97 12.98 2.20
N ALA A 179 -30.07 12.48 3.44
CA ALA A 179 -30.39 13.32 4.61
C ALA A 179 -29.24 14.26 5.04
N LYS A 180 -27.97 13.84 4.90
CA LYS A 180 -26.81 14.62 5.40
C LYS A 180 -26.40 15.80 4.50
N SER A 181 -26.68 15.74 3.21
CA SER A 181 -26.28 16.78 2.24
C SER A 181 -26.98 18.12 2.50
N VAL A 182 -28.27 18.12 2.83
CA VAL A 182 -29.06 19.35 3.04
C VAL A 182 -28.52 20.19 4.21
N LEU A 183 -28.02 19.55 5.26
CA LEU A 183 -27.44 20.23 6.43
C LEU A 183 -26.01 20.74 6.17
N SER A 184 -25.22 20.08 5.31
CA SER A 184 -23.88 20.55 4.93
C SER A 184 -23.87 21.87 4.14
N GLY A 185 -25.03 22.29 3.61
CA GLY A 185 -25.21 23.62 3.00
C GLY A 185 -25.47 24.74 4.01
N LEU A 186 -26.00 24.42 5.20
CA LEU A 186 -26.35 25.42 6.23
C LEU A 186 -25.12 25.92 7.01
N GLY A 187 -24.12 25.07 7.24
CA GLY A 187 -22.86 25.44 7.90
C GLY A 187 -21.92 26.36 7.10
N LYS A 188 -22.41 27.03 6.04
CA LYS A 188 -21.61 27.90 5.16
C LYS A 188 -21.87 29.40 5.31
N GLN A 189 -22.83 29.81 6.13
CA GLN A 189 -22.91 31.20 6.57
C GLN A 189 -22.28 31.33 7.95
N LYS A 190 -21.20 32.13 8.07
CA LYS A 190 -20.77 32.66 9.36
C LYS A 190 -21.94 33.46 9.93
N THR A 191 -22.39 33.14 11.14
CA THR A 191 -23.46 33.87 11.84
C THR A 191 -22.92 35.21 12.32
N LYS A 192 -22.88 36.21 11.44
CA LYS A 192 -22.57 37.59 11.82
C LYS A 192 -23.67 38.11 12.74
N LEU A 193 -23.28 38.63 13.90
CA LEU A 193 -24.18 39.44 14.73
C LEU A 193 -24.29 40.82 14.09
N LEU A 194 -25.53 41.31 13.95
CA LEU A 194 -25.85 42.62 13.39
C LEU A 194 -26.59 43.43 14.45
N ARG A 195 -26.11 44.63 14.75
CA ARG A 195 -26.75 45.53 15.72
C ARG A 195 -27.53 46.62 14.97
N VAL A 196 -28.77 46.86 15.39
CA VAL A 196 -29.55 48.01 14.92
C VAL A 196 -28.88 49.29 15.40
N ARG A 197 -28.62 50.18 14.46
CA ARG A 197 -27.93 51.46 14.68
C ARG A 197 -28.77 52.36 15.60
N GLN A 198 -28.29 52.68 16.79
CA GLN A 198 -28.99 53.60 17.69
C GLN A 198 -28.82 55.05 17.20
N GLN A 199 -29.92 55.67 16.78
CA GLN A 199 -29.96 57.10 16.46
C GLN A 199 -29.81 57.95 17.73
N SER A 200 -29.14 59.09 17.61
CA SER A 200 -28.98 60.05 18.70
C SER A 200 -30.31 60.73 19.06
N THR A 201 -30.54 60.95 20.35
CA THR A 201 -31.79 61.49 20.90
C THR A 201 -32.09 62.94 20.51
N SER A 202 -31.18 63.62 19.82
CA SER A 202 -31.37 64.94 19.21
C SER A 202 -32.42 64.93 18.09
N ASP A 203 -32.43 63.89 17.25
CA ASP A 203 -33.06 63.93 15.94
C ASP A 203 -34.53 63.52 16.01
N ALA A 204 -34.85 62.58 16.91
CA ALA A 204 -36.21 62.10 17.15
C ALA A 204 -37.20 63.21 17.55
N ALA A 205 -36.73 64.25 18.25
CA ALA A 205 -37.55 65.41 18.61
C ALA A 205 -37.94 66.28 17.39
N VAL A 206 -37.09 66.30 16.35
CA VAL A 206 -37.34 67.04 15.10
C VAL A 206 -38.25 66.24 14.16
N GLU A 207 -38.18 64.91 14.18
CA GLU A 207 -39.08 64.05 13.40
C GLU A 207 -40.48 63.91 14.00
N ALA A 208 -40.63 63.92 15.33
CA ALA A 208 -41.93 63.84 16.00
C ALA A 208 -42.86 65.06 15.79
N SER A 209 -42.40 66.11 15.10
CA SER A 209 -43.18 67.33 14.79
C SER A 209 -43.62 67.42 13.32
N ARG A 210 -43.59 66.30 12.57
CA ARG A 210 -43.98 66.22 11.16
C ARG A 210 -45.21 65.32 10.95
N ASP A 211 -46.30 65.90 10.45
CA ASP A 211 -47.55 65.16 10.14
C ASP A 211 -47.47 64.20 8.94
N PHE A 212 -46.26 63.91 8.43
CA PHE A 212 -46.04 62.90 7.39
C PHE A 212 -44.70 62.19 7.58
N LEU A 213 -44.69 60.89 7.29
CA LEU A 213 -43.46 60.09 7.20
C LEU A 213 -42.80 60.32 5.83
N PRO A 214 -41.58 60.88 5.75
CA PRO A 214 -40.86 60.99 4.50
C PRO A 214 -40.36 59.61 4.06
N PHE A 215 -40.89 59.08 2.96
CA PHE A 215 -40.28 57.92 2.32
C PHE A 215 -38.85 58.29 1.87
N PRO A 216 -37.82 57.47 2.19
CA PRO A 216 -36.44 57.78 1.83
C PRO A 216 -36.26 57.69 0.32
N THR A 217 -36.40 58.83 -0.36
CA THR A 217 -36.14 58.95 -1.79
C THR A 217 -34.69 58.58 -2.06
N SER A 218 -34.46 57.60 -2.94
CA SER A 218 -33.13 57.11 -3.36
C SER A 218 -32.40 58.10 -4.30
N ALA A 219 -32.37 59.37 -3.90
CA ALA A 219 -31.70 60.45 -4.58
C ALA A 219 -30.18 60.35 -4.38
N ARG A 220 -29.46 60.02 -5.46
CA ARG A 220 -27.99 60.07 -5.51
C ARG A 220 -27.50 61.50 -5.24
N GLN A 221 -27.03 61.80 -4.03
CA GLN A 221 -26.27 63.01 -3.75
C GLN A 221 -24.80 62.68 -3.46
N LYS A 222 -23.89 63.41 -4.10
CA LYS A 222 -22.45 63.19 -4.02
C LYS A 222 -21.93 63.78 -2.72
N PHE A 223 -21.23 63.00 -1.88
CA PHE A 223 -20.29 63.58 -0.93
C PHE A 223 -18.93 63.74 -1.62
N ARG A 224 -18.37 64.95 -1.64
CA ARG A 224 -17.10 65.27 -2.30
C ARG A 224 -16.33 66.40 -1.60
N ALA A 225 -15.86 66.10 -0.39
CA ALA A 225 -14.85 66.82 0.39
C ALA A 225 -14.53 65.93 1.63
N ASN A 226 -13.37 65.96 2.30
CA ASN A 226 -12.01 66.44 2.02
C ASN A 226 -11.09 65.82 3.12
N LEU A 227 -9.79 65.59 2.96
CA LEU A 227 -8.90 65.55 1.79
C LEU A 227 -7.58 64.85 2.23
N GLY A 228 -7.10 63.82 1.54
CA GLY A 228 -5.82 63.16 1.91
C GLY A 228 -5.44 61.96 1.04
N GLU A 229 -4.18 61.96 0.61
CA GLU A 229 -3.30 60.91 0.05
C GLU A 229 -3.81 59.77 -0.87
N TYR A 230 -3.17 59.73 -2.04
CA TYR A 230 -2.86 58.59 -2.92
C TYR A 230 -2.16 57.42 -2.17
N ASP A 231 -2.09 56.17 -2.64
CA ASP A 231 -2.68 55.43 -3.78
C ASP A 231 -2.53 53.91 -3.50
N SER A 232 -3.59 53.11 -3.63
CA SER A 232 -3.56 51.69 -4.05
C SER A 232 -4.98 51.10 -4.06
N ASP A 233 -5.69 51.21 -5.18
CA ASP A 233 -7.01 50.55 -5.39
C ASP A 233 -6.99 49.53 -6.54
N ASN A 234 -5.81 49.27 -7.10
CA ASN A 234 -5.64 48.50 -8.34
C ASN A 234 -5.43 46.98 -8.12
N GLU A 235 -5.19 46.54 -6.88
CA GLU A 235 -4.95 45.11 -6.58
C GLU A 235 -6.21 44.27 -6.39
N LYS A 236 -7.39 44.87 -6.11
CA LYS A 236 -8.67 44.15 -5.97
C LYS A 236 -9.06 43.33 -7.22
N HIS A 237 -8.53 43.66 -8.39
CA HIS A 237 -8.95 43.11 -9.70
C HIS A 237 -7.80 42.55 -10.56
N GLY A 238 -6.64 42.25 -9.97
CA GLY A 238 -5.47 41.76 -10.71
C GLY A 238 -5.72 40.49 -11.54
N TYR A 239 -5.24 40.48 -12.79
CA TYR A 239 -5.37 39.37 -13.75
C TYR A 239 -4.75 38.04 -13.29
N ARG A 240 -3.95 38.05 -12.22
CA ARG A 240 -3.30 36.88 -11.60
C ARG A 240 -4.00 36.36 -10.32
N SER A 241 -5.21 36.82 -10.00
CA SER A 241 -5.94 36.32 -8.82
C SER A 241 -6.30 34.83 -8.96
N ILE A 242 -5.69 33.98 -8.13
CA ILE A 242 -5.90 32.53 -8.07
C ILE A 242 -7.29 32.11 -7.59
N HIS A 243 -8.12 33.05 -7.14
CA HIS A 243 -9.52 32.81 -6.81
C HIS A 243 -10.41 33.32 -7.95
N GLY A 244 -10.73 32.42 -8.89
CA GLY A 244 -11.40 32.72 -10.17
C GLY A 244 -12.83 33.28 -10.11
N LYS A 245 -13.34 33.68 -8.94
CA LYS A 245 -14.62 34.38 -8.76
C LYS A 245 -14.44 35.52 -7.77
N ALA A 246 -15.00 36.69 -8.07
CA ALA A 246 -14.93 37.84 -7.18
C ALA A 246 -15.52 37.51 -5.80
N LYS A 247 -14.92 38.05 -4.73
CA LYS A 247 -15.56 38.03 -3.41
C LYS A 247 -16.89 38.80 -3.53
N PRO A 248 -18.01 38.27 -3.02
CA PRO A 248 -19.21 39.10 -2.86
C PRO A 248 -18.89 40.21 -1.86
N GLU A 249 -19.16 41.46 -2.23
CA GLU A 249 -19.20 42.54 -1.27
C GLU A 249 -20.55 42.47 -0.53
N ASP A 250 -20.48 42.46 0.80
CA ASP A 250 -21.65 42.33 1.68
C ASP A 250 -22.40 43.68 1.75
N ASP A 251 -23.45 43.83 0.95
CA ASP A 251 -24.38 44.96 1.05
C ASP A 251 -25.12 44.89 2.40
N LEU A 252 -24.62 45.63 3.41
CA LEU A 252 -25.31 45.83 4.68
C LEU A 252 -26.40 46.92 4.53
N PRO A 253 -27.60 46.74 5.12
CA PRO A 253 -28.56 47.84 5.29
C PRO A 253 -27.94 48.99 6.08
N SER A 254 -28.31 50.24 5.76
CA SER A 254 -27.73 51.46 6.38
C SER A 254 -28.04 51.60 7.89
N ASP A 255 -28.92 50.75 8.38
CA ASP A 255 -29.51 50.64 9.71
C ASP A 255 -28.95 49.45 10.53
N LEU A 256 -28.06 48.64 9.94
CA LEU A 256 -27.39 47.50 10.58
C LEU A 256 -25.86 47.57 10.47
N GLU A 257 -25.19 47.73 11.61
CA GLU A 257 -23.72 47.68 11.69
C GLU A 257 -23.24 46.27 12.09
N VAL A 258 -22.13 45.82 11.49
CA VAL A 258 -21.44 44.58 11.88
C VAL A 258 -20.55 44.89 13.08
N VAL A 259 -20.70 44.10 14.15
CA VAL A 259 -19.81 44.18 15.31
C VAL A 259 -18.40 43.75 14.90
N SER A 260 -17.42 44.61 15.18
CA SER A 260 -16.00 44.25 15.25
C SER A 260 -15.69 43.96 16.72
N ASP A 261 -15.14 42.78 17.00
CA ASP A 261 -14.91 42.29 18.37
C ASP A 261 -13.66 42.94 19.00
N THR A 262 -13.64 44.28 19.08
CA THR A 262 -12.56 45.09 19.66
C THR A 262 -12.95 45.84 20.93
N ASP A 263 -14.23 46.12 21.16
CA ASP A 263 -14.71 47.00 22.24
C ASP A 263 -15.80 46.34 23.11
N SER A 264 -15.56 45.09 23.53
CA SER A 264 -16.33 44.42 24.57
C SER A 264 -15.45 43.48 25.39
N GLU A 265 -15.07 43.93 26.58
CA GLU A 265 -14.54 43.05 27.63
C GLU A 265 -15.66 42.10 28.12
N ASP A 266 -15.29 40.91 28.58
CA ASP A 266 -16.18 39.82 29.05
C ASP A 266 -17.23 39.25 28.06
N GLU A 267 -16.78 38.37 27.15
CA GLU A 267 -17.32 36.99 27.10
C GLU A 267 -16.37 36.00 26.38
N ALA A 268 -16.59 34.70 26.56
CA ALA A 268 -15.60 33.65 26.32
C ALA A 268 -15.06 33.54 24.87
N HIS A 269 -13.73 33.56 24.72
CA HIS A 269 -13.02 33.48 23.45
C HIS A 269 -13.47 32.33 22.54
N ARG A 270 -14.12 32.66 21.41
CA ARG A 270 -14.28 31.76 20.26
C ARG A 270 -13.29 32.15 19.17
N VAL A 271 -12.04 31.72 19.34
CA VAL A 271 -10.98 31.92 18.34
C VAL A 271 -11.42 31.29 17.01
N ASP A 272 -11.24 31.99 15.89
CA ASP A 272 -11.44 31.39 14.57
C ASP A 272 -10.38 30.28 14.36
N PRO A 273 -10.73 29.03 14.07
CA PRO A 273 -9.74 27.97 13.93
C PRO A 273 -8.80 28.17 12.72
N ASP A 274 -9.20 28.96 11.71
CA ASP A 274 -8.28 29.39 10.65
C ASP A 274 -7.31 30.49 11.14
N GLU A 275 -7.53 31.13 12.30
CA GLU A 275 -6.49 31.88 13.02
C GLU A 275 -5.56 30.97 13.84
N GLU A 276 -6.07 29.92 14.48
CA GLU A 276 -5.23 29.00 15.27
C GLU A 276 -4.16 28.34 14.38
N ILE A 277 -4.55 27.88 13.18
CA ILE A 277 -3.60 27.37 12.17
C ILE A 277 -2.60 28.45 11.76
N ARG A 278 -3.01 29.72 11.58
CA ARG A 278 -2.07 30.82 11.24
C ARG A 278 -1.14 31.18 12.39
N LYS A 279 -1.63 31.16 13.63
CA LYS A 279 -0.86 31.41 14.87
C LYS A 279 0.19 30.30 15.06
N LEU A 280 -0.20 29.03 14.90
CA LEU A 280 0.70 27.88 14.93
C LEU A 280 1.75 27.94 13.82
N ASN A 281 1.38 28.33 12.59
CA ASN A 281 2.33 28.51 11.50
C ASN A 281 3.38 29.60 11.81
N ALA A 282 2.94 30.72 12.41
CA ALA A 282 3.83 31.80 12.83
C ALA A 282 4.72 31.39 14.01
N GLU A 283 4.22 30.57 14.94
CA GLU A 283 5.01 30.00 16.03
C GLU A 283 6.06 29.01 15.53
N LEU A 284 5.69 28.07 14.65
CA LEU A 284 6.62 27.15 14.00
C LEU A 284 7.71 27.90 13.22
N SER A 285 7.35 28.97 12.50
CA SER A 285 8.33 29.85 11.84
C SER A 285 9.25 30.54 12.84
N ARG A 286 8.73 31.09 13.93
CA ARG A 286 9.55 31.71 14.98
C ARG A 286 10.47 30.68 15.65
N ASN A 287 10.04 29.43 15.84
CA ASN A 287 10.86 28.39 16.45
C ASN A 287 11.99 27.93 15.51
N ALA A 288 11.67 27.64 14.25
CA ALA A 288 12.66 27.24 13.24
C ALA A 288 13.66 28.37 12.89
N GLU A 289 13.25 29.64 12.99
CA GLU A 289 14.16 30.78 12.82
C GLU A 289 14.95 31.15 14.08
N ARG A 290 14.49 30.75 15.29
CA ARG A 290 15.27 30.83 16.55
C ARG A 290 16.33 29.74 16.64
N ASN A 291 16.04 28.53 16.16
CA ASN A 291 16.92 27.37 16.19
C ASN A 291 17.23 26.88 14.75
N PRO A 292 18.04 27.58 13.93
CA PRO A 292 18.26 27.22 12.53
C PRO A 292 18.83 25.80 12.29
N SER A 293 19.49 25.22 13.30
CA SER A 293 20.05 23.86 13.31
C SER A 293 19.04 22.77 13.67
N ASP A 294 17.87 23.10 14.20
CA ASP A 294 16.79 22.14 14.53
C ASP A 294 16.03 21.76 13.24
N ILE A 295 16.44 20.64 12.66
CA ILE A 295 15.85 20.09 11.44
C ILE A 295 14.41 19.61 11.66
N ASP A 296 14.05 19.18 12.88
CA ASP A 296 12.69 18.76 13.20
C ASP A 296 11.75 19.96 13.34
N ALA A 297 12.20 21.11 13.85
CA ALA A 297 11.44 22.36 13.78
C ALA A 297 11.16 22.79 12.32
N TRP A 298 12.16 22.67 11.43
CA TRP A 298 11.98 22.95 10.00
C TRP A 298 11.02 21.99 9.31
N LEU A 299 11.15 20.68 9.52
CA LEU A 299 10.26 19.68 8.92
C LEU A 299 8.81 19.86 9.40
N ARG A 300 8.59 20.12 10.69
CA ARG A 300 7.25 20.44 11.25
C ARG A 300 6.61 21.66 10.57
N LEU A 301 7.40 22.66 10.20
CA LEU A 301 6.92 23.85 9.46
C LEU A 301 6.52 23.47 8.03
N ILE A 302 7.35 22.68 7.34
CA ILE A 302 7.12 22.19 5.97
C ILE A 302 5.83 21.36 5.90
N ASP A 303 5.65 20.41 6.82
CA ASP A 303 4.44 19.57 6.90
C ASP A 303 3.19 20.41 7.22
N HIS A 304 3.32 21.43 8.07
CA HIS A 304 2.22 22.32 8.42
C HIS A 304 1.69 23.15 7.23
N GLN A 305 2.43 23.25 6.11
CA GLN A 305 1.92 23.91 4.90
C GLN A 305 0.72 23.17 4.28
N ASP A 306 0.62 21.85 4.46
CA ASP A 306 -0.58 21.09 4.07
C ASP A 306 -1.82 21.54 4.84
N SER A 307 -1.71 21.73 6.16
CA SER A 307 -2.80 22.22 7.01
C SER A 307 -3.17 23.68 6.68
N LEU A 308 -2.16 24.53 6.46
CA LEU A 308 -2.33 25.94 6.13
C LEU A 308 -3.10 26.15 4.81
N LEU A 309 -2.82 25.34 3.77
CA LEU A 309 -3.47 25.45 2.47
C LEU A 309 -4.89 24.84 2.45
N ARG A 310 -5.18 23.89 3.36
CA ARG A 310 -6.52 23.31 3.52
C ARG A 310 -7.44 24.23 4.35
N GLY A 311 -6.97 24.66 5.52
CA GLY A 311 -7.76 25.36 6.54
C GLY A 311 -8.69 24.41 7.32
N ALA A 312 -9.03 24.79 8.55
CA ALA A 312 -9.74 23.95 9.53
C ALA A 312 -11.10 23.45 9.00
N GLY A 313 -11.80 24.29 8.23
CA GLY A 313 -13.07 23.92 7.62
C GLY A 313 -13.01 22.95 6.43
N LYS A 314 -11.82 22.48 6.00
CA LYS A 314 -11.68 21.70 4.74
C LYS A 314 -10.70 20.51 4.78
N GLU A 315 -10.28 20.02 5.95
CA GLU A 315 -9.34 18.88 6.07
C GLU A 315 -9.74 17.67 5.20
N SER A 316 -11.05 17.37 5.14
CA SER A 316 -11.61 16.27 4.35
C SER A 316 -11.68 16.51 2.83
N ARG A 317 -11.15 17.63 2.28
CA ARG A 317 -11.14 17.90 0.83
C ARG A 317 -9.82 17.46 0.20
N SER A 318 -9.91 16.70 -0.90
CA SER A 318 -8.79 16.42 -1.79
C SER A 318 -8.26 17.69 -2.47
N LEU A 319 -6.94 17.88 -2.46
CA LEU A 319 -6.28 18.97 -3.19
C LEU A 319 -6.36 18.74 -4.71
N THR A 320 -6.72 19.79 -5.46
CA THR A 320 -6.65 19.77 -6.93
C THR A 320 -5.20 19.64 -7.41
N TYR A 321 -5.01 19.30 -8.70
CA TYR A 321 -3.68 19.18 -9.29
C TYR A 321 -2.87 20.48 -9.21
N ALA A 322 -3.52 21.63 -9.46
CA ALA A 322 -2.90 22.94 -9.33
C ALA A 322 -2.49 23.25 -7.88
N GLU A 323 -3.38 22.96 -6.91
CA GLU A 323 -3.09 23.15 -5.48
C GLU A 323 -1.93 22.27 -5.00
N ARG A 324 -1.86 21.01 -5.45
CA ARG A 324 -0.72 20.11 -5.16
C ARG A 324 0.59 20.63 -5.75
N LYS A 325 0.59 21.15 -6.99
CA LYS A 325 1.79 21.76 -7.56
C LYS A 325 2.21 23.05 -6.84
N SER A 326 1.28 23.96 -6.51
CA SER A 326 1.63 25.15 -5.72
C SER A 326 2.15 24.81 -4.31
N LEU A 327 1.64 23.74 -3.70
CA LEU A 327 2.08 23.29 -2.39
C LEU A 327 3.48 22.69 -2.44
N ALA A 328 3.77 21.84 -3.43
CA ALA A 328 5.12 21.30 -3.65
C ALA A 328 6.13 22.43 -3.94
N ASP A 329 5.75 23.45 -4.72
CA ASP A 329 6.60 24.62 -5.03
C ASP A 329 6.92 25.45 -3.78
N ILE A 330 5.91 25.70 -2.92
CA ILE A 330 6.10 26.29 -1.59
C ILE A 330 7.05 25.43 -0.75
N LYS A 331 6.83 24.11 -0.65
CA LYS A 331 7.69 23.21 0.13
C LYS A 331 9.13 23.18 -0.40
N VAL A 332 9.35 23.11 -1.71
CA VAL A 332 10.68 23.13 -2.35
C VAL A 332 11.41 24.44 -2.04
N SER A 333 10.75 25.60 -2.21
CA SER A 333 11.34 26.90 -1.85
C SER A 333 11.70 27.01 -0.37
N LEU A 334 10.92 26.35 0.49
CA LEU A 334 11.14 26.28 1.92
C LEU A 334 12.31 25.35 2.26
N TYR A 335 12.39 24.12 1.71
CA TYR A 335 13.56 23.24 1.83
C TYR A 335 14.86 23.93 1.37
N GLU A 336 14.82 24.69 0.28
CA GLU A 336 15.97 25.51 -0.13
C GLU A 336 16.34 26.57 0.93
N LYS A 337 15.36 27.24 1.54
CA LYS A 337 15.58 28.19 2.65
C LYS A 337 16.16 27.49 3.89
N THR A 338 15.73 26.26 4.20
CA THR A 338 16.23 25.51 5.37
C THR A 338 17.65 25.02 5.15
N LEU A 339 17.96 24.45 3.97
CA LEU A 339 19.29 23.94 3.63
C LEU A 339 20.35 25.06 3.60
N LYS A 340 19.98 26.27 3.18
CA LYS A 340 20.84 27.47 3.22
C LYS A 340 21.10 27.99 4.65
N ARG A 341 20.38 27.49 5.67
CA ARG A 341 20.47 27.93 7.08
C ARG A 341 20.93 26.85 8.06
N ALA A 342 20.63 25.58 7.80
CA ALA A 342 20.92 24.46 8.70
C ALA A 342 22.39 23.98 8.67
N GLY A 343 23.18 24.42 7.67
CA GLY A 343 24.61 24.15 7.60
C GLY A 343 24.98 22.67 7.49
N GLN A 344 26.05 22.28 8.19
CA GLN A 344 26.63 20.93 8.16
C GLN A 344 26.06 20.03 9.28
N SER A 345 24.74 19.98 9.41
CA SER A 345 24.04 19.15 10.41
C SER A 345 24.05 17.65 10.01
N PRO A 346 24.17 16.70 10.96
CA PRO A 346 24.18 15.27 10.64
C PRO A 346 22.88 14.75 10.04
N ALA A 347 21.73 15.38 10.34
CA ALA A 347 20.41 15.01 9.81
C ALA A 347 20.00 15.81 8.55
N LYS A 348 20.97 16.44 7.86
CA LYS A 348 20.78 17.22 6.62
C LYS A 348 20.24 16.38 5.47
N ASP A 349 20.52 15.08 5.49
CA ASP A 349 19.96 14.08 4.58
C ASP A 349 18.42 14.11 4.53
N ARG A 350 17.74 14.24 5.68
CA ARG A 350 16.26 14.31 5.77
C ARG A 350 15.69 15.51 4.99
N LEU A 351 16.38 16.65 5.02
CA LEU A 351 16.00 17.84 4.25
C LEU A 351 16.28 17.68 2.76
N LEU A 352 17.39 17.01 2.39
CA LEU A 352 17.76 16.73 1.00
C LEU A 352 16.81 15.70 0.36
N ILE A 353 16.42 14.66 1.09
CA ILE A 353 15.41 13.66 0.66
C ILE A 353 14.07 14.37 0.43
N GLY A 354 13.58 15.16 1.39
CA GLY A 354 12.31 15.87 1.25
C GLY A 354 12.27 16.89 0.10
N LEU A 355 13.38 17.59 -0.15
CA LEU A 355 13.55 18.46 -1.32
C LEU A 355 13.38 17.69 -2.63
N LEU A 356 13.95 16.49 -2.73
CA LEU A 356 13.91 15.65 -3.92
C LEU A 356 12.55 14.94 -4.08
N GLU A 357 11.91 14.52 -2.98
CA GLU A 357 10.57 13.90 -2.98
C GLU A 357 9.45 14.90 -3.33
N GLU A 358 9.51 16.16 -2.88
CA GLU A 358 8.60 17.22 -3.35
C GLU A 358 9.01 17.74 -4.75
N GLY A 359 10.31 17.80 -5.05
CA GLY A 359 10.84 18.17 -6.37
C GLY A 359 10.38 17.23 -7.50
N ALA A 360 10.26 15.93 -7.22
CA ALA A 360 9.72 14.94 -8.15
C ALA A 360 8.26 15.19 -8.57
N LYS A 361 7.50 15.99 -7.81
CA LYS A 361 6.11 16.39 -8.16
C LYS A 361 6.06 17.59 -9.12
N LEU A 362 7.21 18.22 -9.39
CA LEU A 362 7.36 19.46 -10.15
C LEU A 362 8.28 19.34 -11.38
N TRP A 363 9.33 18.51 -11.30
CA TRP A 363 10.41 18.46 -12.26
C TRP A 363 10.33 17.21 -13.16
N ASP A 364 10.67 17.37 -14.44
CA ASP A 364 10.79 16.24 -15.37
C ASP A 364 11.94 15.30 -14.97
N THR A 365 11.85 14.00 -15.30
CA THR A 365 12.84 12.96 -14.95
C THR A 365 14.28 13.39 -15.19
N LYS A 366 14.57 14.05 -16.32
CA LYS A 366 15.92 14.53 -16.69
C LYS A 366 16.46 15.62 -15.77
N LYS A 367 15.61 16.49 -15.23
CA LYS A 367 15.99 17.49 -14.22
C LYS A 367 16.11 16.85 -12.84
N LEU A 368 15.20 15.94 -12.49
CA LEU A 368 15.21 15.22 -11.22
C LEU A 368 16.49 14.36 -11.06
N SER A 369 16.86 13.58 -12.09
CA SER A 369 18.07 12.74 -12.06
C SER A 369 19.36 13.58 -12.00
N ALA A 370 19.40 14.74 -12.66
CA ALA A 370 20.50 15.70 -12.53
C ALA A 370 20.61 16.29 -11.11
N GLN A 371 19.49 16.58 -10.45
CA GLN A 371 19.48 17.06 -9.05
C GLN A 371 19.92 15.97 -8.07
N TRP A 372 19.44 14.73 -8.22
CA TRP A 372 19.97 13.58 -7.46
C TRP A 372 21.49 13.47 -7.59
N GLN A 373 22.01 13.48 -8.82
CA GLN A 373 23.45 13.39 -9.07
C GLN A 373 24.25 14.56 -8.48
N ALA A 374 23.72 15.78 -8.48
CA ALA A 374 24.36 16.93 -7.84
C ALA A 374 24.38 16.82 -6.30
N VAL A 375 23.27 16.37 -5.70
CA VAL A 375 23.14 16.17 -4.25
C VAL A 375 24.05 15.05 -3.74
N LEU A 376 24.10 13.92 -4.44
CA LEU A 376 24.94 12.77 -4.07
C LEU A 376 26.44 13.11 -4.18
N LYS A 377 26.87 13.80 -5.24
CA LYS A 377 28.28 14.23 -5.41
C LYS A 377 28.75 15.24 -4.37
N SER A 378 27.83 15.98 -3.73
CA SER A 378 28.14 16.99 -2.71
C SER A 378 27.87 16.52 -1.27
N ASN A 379 27.26 15.35 -1.07
CA ASN A 379 26.91 14.81 0.25
C ASN A 379 27.00 13.27 0.28
N SER A 380 28.02 12.69 -0.35
CA SER A 380 28.14 11.25 -0.58
C SER A 380 28.16 10.39 0.70
N GLN A 381 28.51 11.00 1.83
CA GLN A 381 28.57 10.35 3.16
C GLN A 381 27.22 9.90 3.74
N PHE A 382 26.08 10.41 3.25
CA PHE A 382 24.77 10.03 3.79
C PHE A 382 24.20 8.82 3.03
N VAL A 383 24.35 7.62 3.58
CA VAL A 383 23.88 6.37 2.94
C VAL A 383 22.35 6.36 2.77
N SER A 384 21.61 7.08 3.60
CA SER A 384 20.16 7.33 3.46
C SER A 384 19.79 7.99 2.12
N LEU A 385 20.60 8.94 1.61
CA LEU A 385 20.40 9.52 0.27
C LEU A 385 20.59 8.48 -0.83
N TRP A 386 21.56 7.58 -0.67
CA TRP A 386 21.83 6.52 -1.63
C TRP A 386 20.73 5.46 -1.66
N VAL A 387 20.18 5.07 -0.51
CA VAL A 387 19.00 4.18 -0.44
C VAL A 387 17.77 4.82 -1.12
N ARG A 388 17.55 6.13 -0.97
CA ARG A 388 16.43 6.81 -1.66
C ARG A 388 16.70 7.08 -3.14
N TYR A 389 17.95 7.26 -3.55
CA TYR A 389 18.33 7.27 -4.95
C TYR A 389 18.14 5.90 -5.61
N LEU A 390 18.41 4.82 -4.87
CA LEU A 390 18.15 3.44 -5.28
C LEU A 390 16.64 3.18 -5.45
N ASP A 391 15.79 3.66 -4.52
CA ASP A 391 14.32 3.64 -4.70
C ASP A 391 13.91 4.27 -6.04
N PHE A 392 14.42 5.46 -6.35
CA PHE A 392 14.17 6.16 -7.61
C PHE A 392 14.73 5.40 -8.82
N ARG A 393 15.98 4.93 -8.78
CA ARG A 393 16.64 4.21 -9.88
C ARG A 393 15.99 2.87 -10.21
N GLN A 394 15.42 2.19 -9.21
CA GLN A 394 14.73 0.92 -9.38
C GLN A 394 13.29 1.11 -9.90
N THR A 395 12.64 2.26 -9.64
CA THR A 395 11.22 2.50 -10.01
C THR A 395 11.01 3.39 -11.25
N GLU A 396 12.02 4.14 -11.72
CA GLU A 396 11.89 5.03 -12.89
C GLU A 396 11.89 4.24 -14.22
N PHE A 397 10.71 3.81 -14.67
CA PHE A 397 10.50 2.99 -15.88
C PHE A 397 11.27 3.46 -17.14
N LEU A 398 11.37 4.76 -17.39
CA LEU A 398 12.01 5.27 -18.62
C LEU A 398 13.53 5.11 -18.60
N ASP A 399 14.15 5.35 -17.45
CA ASP A 399 15.60 5.44 -17.27
C ASP A 399 16.19 4.17 -16.62
N PHE A 400 15.35 3.17 -16.32
CA PHE A 400 15.72 1.85 -15.79
C PHE A 400 16.26 0.93 -16.89
N THR A 401 17.34 0.22 -16.54
CA THR A 401 17.83 -1.03 -17.14
C THR A 401 18.51 -1.86 -16.03
N TYR A 402 18.68 -3.18 -16.22
CA TYR A 402 19.27 -4.09 -15.22
C TYR A 402 20.70 -3.70 -14.83
N GLU A 403 21.62 -3.60 -15.79
CA GLU A 403 23.04 -3.29 -15.56
C GLU A 403 23.22 -1.95 -14.85
N ARG A 404 22.46 -0.93 -15.26
CA ARG A 404 22.55 0.42 -14.68
C ARG A 404 21.96 0.49 -13.26
N CYS A 405 21.02 -0.39 -12.92
CA CYS A 405 20.52 -0.54 -11.55
C CYS A 405 21.52 -1.35 -10.69
N MET A 406 22.02 -2.47 -11.22
CA MET A 406 23.09 -3.30 -10.64
C MET A 406 24.31 -2.47 -10.21
N ALA A 407 24.87 -1.68 -11.12
CA ALA A 407 26.01 -0.81 -10.82
C ALA A 407 25.71 0.19 -9.68
N THR A 408 24.46 0.69 -9.59
CA THR A 408 24.04 1.58 -8.51
C THR A 408 24.06 0.87 -7.15
N PHE A 409 23.62 -0.39 -7.06
CA PHE A 409 23.73 -1.18 -5.82
C PHE A 409 25.19 -1.38 -5.38
N ILE A 410 26.08 -1.73 -6.32
CA ILE A 410 27.51 -1.96 -6.03
C ILE A 410 28.15 -0.67 -5.50
N ASP A 411 27.85 0.49 -6.10
CA ASP A 411 28.35 1.78 -5.61
C ASP A 411 27.79 2.14 -4.23
N CYS A 412 26.53 1.83 -3.93
CA CYS A 412 25.98 1.97 -2.58
C CYS A 412 26.73 1.10 -1.54
N LEU A 413 27.07 -0.15 -1.89
CA LEU A 413 27.84 -1.05 -1.01
C LEU A 413 29.28 -0.57 -0.82
N ARG A 414 29.97 -0.14 -1.90
CA ARG A 414 31.31 0.46 -1.86
C ARG A 414 31.34 1.69 -0.93
N LEU A 415 30.37 2.59 -1.07
CA LEU A 415 30.25 3.79 -0.23
C LEU A 415 29.95 3.45 1.23
N ASN A 416 29.01 2.53 1.50
CA ASN A 416 28.75 2.09 2.87
C ASN A 416 29.97 1.42 3.52
N ARG A 417 30.80 0.67 2.76
CA ARG A 417 32.08 0.14 3.25
C ARG A 417 33.07 1.24 3.64
N SER A 418 33.11 2.33 2.87
CA SER A 418 33.96 3.52 3.16
C SER A 418 33.45 4.41 4.31
N SER A 419 32.21 4.23 4.75
CA SER A 419 31.62 4.94 5.90
C SER A 419 32.34 4.59 7.21
N PRO A 420 32.42 5.50 8.20
CA PRO A 420 32.90 5.17 9.54
C PRO A 420 32.13 4.02 10.18
N GLU A 421 32.78 3.29 11.08
CA GLU A 421 32.23 2.10 11.73
C GLU A 421 31.17 2.43 12.78
N GLY A 422 30.14 1.58 12.83
CA GLY A 422 28.99 1.70 13.73
C GLY A 422 27.94 0.64 13.40
N ALA A 423 27.05 0.32 14.34
CA ALA A 423 26.09 -0.78 14.18
C ALA A 423 25.18 -0.63 12.95
N GLU A 424 24.80 0.60 12.59
CA GLU A 424 23.97 0.87 11.40
C GLU A 424 24.67 0.50 10.08
N LYS A 425 26.01 0.63 10.00
CA LYS A 425 26.80 0.27 8.80
C LYS A 425 26.56 -1.19 8.41
N VAL A 426 26.57 -2.10 9.39
CA VAL A 426 26.29 -3.54 9.23
C VAL A 426 24.86 -3.77 8.77
N GLN A 427 23.89 -3.13 9.41
CA GLN A 427 22.46 -3.31 9.09
C GLN A 427 22.15 -2.83 7.66
N VAL A 428 22.72 -1.69 7.26
CA VAL A 428 22.56 -1.14 5.91
C VAL A 428 23.33 -1.95 4.86
N HIS A 429 24.49 -2.52 5.19
CA HIS A 429 25.23 -3.40 4.27
C HIS A 429 24.41 -4.65 3.92
N ASN A 430 23.87 -5.32 4.94
CA ASN A 430 22.97 -6.47 4.77
C ASN A 430 21.71 -6.10 3.98
N TYR A 431 21.05 -4.98 4.31
CA TYR A 431 19.86 -4.52 3.59
C TYR A 431 20.13 -4.29 2.11
N LEU A 432 21.25 -3.63 1.77
CA LEU A 432 21.66 -3.39 0.39
C LEU A 432 21.94 -4.70 -0.36
N PHE A 433 22.63 -5.66 0.27
CA PHE A 433 22.94 -6.96 -0.33
C PHE A 433 21.71 -7.88 -0.48
N LEU A 434 20.83 -7.90 0.51
CA LEU A 434 19.55 -8.61 0.46
C LEU A 434 18.66 -8.06 -0.66
N ARG A 435 18.48 -6.74 -0.71
CA ARG A 435 17.68 -6.08 -1.74
C ARG A 435 18.31 -6.24 -3.14
N LEU A 436 19.63 -6.26 -3.24
CA LEU A 436 20.36 -6.57 -4.47
C LEU A 436 20.06 -8.01 -4.94
N THR A 437 20.26 -9.02 -4.09
CA THR A 437 20.06 -10.42 -4.48
C THR A 437 18.58 -10.75 -4.77
N LEU A 438 17.64 -10.10 -4.09
CA LEU A 438 16.23 -10.13 -4.47
C LEU A 438 15.98 -9.46 -5.83
N PHE A 439 16.52 -8.26 -6.08
CA PHE A 439 16.43 -7.59 -7.39
C PHE A 439 16.98 -8.44 -8.54
N ILE A 440 18.11 -9.13 -8.33
CA ILE A 440 18.73 -10.06 -9.29
C ILE A 440 17.76 -11.22 -9.59
N ARG A 441 17.20 -11.87 -8.56
CA ARG A 441 16.25 -12.98 -8.73
C ARG A 441 14.94 -12.53 -9.39
N GLU A 442 14.40 -11.38 -8.99
CA GLU A 442 13.16 -10.81 -9.53
C GLU A 442 13.29 -10.35 -10.99
N SER A 443 14.52 -9.99 -11.41
CA SER A 443 14.89 -9.76 -12.82
C SER A 443 15.07 -11.06 -13.62
N GLY A 444 15.10 -12.21 -12.92
CA GLY A 444 15.11 -13.56 -13.46
C GLY A 444 16.45 -14.30 -13.38
N PHE A 445 17.53 -13.66 -12.93
CA PHE A 445 18.88 -14.24 -12.80
C PHE A 445 19.05 -15.01 -11.48
N SER A 446 18.19 -16.00 -11.25
CA SER A 446 18.14 -16.79 -10.00
C SER A 446 19.47 -17.48 -9.68
N GLU A 447 20.14 -17.99 -10.71
CA GLU A 447 21.46 -18.61 -10.67
C GLU A 447 22.52 -17.68 -10.06
N HIS A 448 22.59 -16.43 -10.51
CA HIS A 448 23.57 -15.45 -10.06
C HIS A 448 23.28 -14.98 -8.63
N ALA A 449 21.99 -14.77 -8.29
CA ALA A 449 21.59 -14.46 -6.92
C ALA A 449 21.97 -15.57 -5.93
N VAL A 450 21.73 -16.84 -6.29
CA VAL A 450 22.12 -18.00 -5.48
C VAL A 450 23.64 -18.16 -5.42
N GLY A 451 24.35 -17.96 -6.53
CA GLY A 451 25.82 -17.99 -6.57
C GLY A 451 26.46 -16.97 -5.62
N LEU A 452 25.95 -15.74 -5.58
CA LEU A 452 26.38 -14.70 -4.63
C LEU A 452 26.15 -15.13 -3.17
N TRP A 453 24.98 -15.70 -2.86
CA TRP A 453 24.69 -16.22 -1.51
C TRP A 453 25.58 -17.39 -1.13
N GLN A 454 25.85 -18.33 -2.05
CA GLN A 454 26.79 -19.41 -1.80
C GLN A 454 28.19 -18.86 -1.51
N ALA A 455 28.68 -17.96 -2.36
CA ALA A 455 30.03 -17.41 -2.25
C ALA A 455 30.25 -16.63 -0.95
N ILE A 456 29.30 -15.76 -0.58
CA ILE A 456 29.42 -14.92 0.62
C ILE A 456 29.22 -15.74 1.91
N LEU A 457 28.37 -16.76 1.93
CA LEU A 457 28.25 -17.65 3.09
C LEU A 457 29.50 -18.53 3.29
N GLU A 458 30.11 -19.04 2.20
CA GLU A 458 31.41 -19.74 2.25
C GLU A 458 32.52 -18.82 2.76
N TRP A 459 32.59 -17.59 2.23
CA TRP A 459 33.57 -16.57 2.61
C TRP A 459 33.45 -16.14 4.08
N THR A 460 32.24 -15.93 4.60
CA THR A 460 32.03 -15.46 5.98
C THR A 460 32.09 -16.58 7.04
N PHE A 461 31.57 -17.78 6.77
CA PHE A 461 31.48 -18.84 7.79
C PHE A 461 32.50 -19.98 7.63
N PHE A 462 33.10 -20.13 6.45
CA PHE A 462 33.96 -21.26 6.11
C PHE A 462 35.35 -20.82 5.61
N GLN A 463 35.85 -19.67 6.05
CA GLN A 463 37.24 -19.28 5.79
C GLN A 463 38.26 -20.19 6.55
N PRO A 464 39.36 -20.64 5.92
CA PRO A 464 40.48 -21.27 6.59
C PRO A 464 41.21 -20.34 7.57
N GLU A 465 41.45 -20.80 8.80
CA GLU A 465 41.83 -19.94 9.94
C GLU A 465 43.29 -19.42 9.94
N PHE A 466 44.22 -20.11 9.27
CA PHE A 466 45.64 -20.08 9.68
C PHE A 466 46.60 -19.15 8.92
N ASP A 467 46.23 -18.59 7.76
CA ASP A 467 47.16 -17.75 6.97
C ASP A 467 46.49 -16.64 6.13
N LEU A 468 45.18 -16.74 5.87
CA LEU A 468 44.49 -15.85 4.92
C LEU A 468 43.95 -14.56 5.56
N SER A 469 43.60 -14.58 6.84
CA SER A 469 42.86 -13.51 7.55
C SER A 469 43.56 -12.14 7.62
N ASN A 470 44.88 -12.09 7.38
CA ASN A 470 45.66 -10.83 7.34
C ASN A 470 45.88 -10.27 5.92
N ASP A 471 45.55 -11.01 4.84
CA ASP A 471 45.85 -10.63 3.46
C ASP A 471 44.66 -10.87 2.53
N GLN A 472 43.88 -9.81 2.29
CA GLN A 472 42.69 -9.84 1.45
C GLN A 472 42.97 -10.39 0.03
N ASN A 473 44.16 -10.13 -0.53
CA ASN A 473 44.47 -10.54 -1.91
C ASN A 473 44.82 -12.03 -1.99
N LYS A 474 45.53 -12.57 -0.99
CA LYS A 474 45.73 -14.02 -0.87
C LYS A 474 44.42 -14.75 -0.59
N ALA A 475 43.58 -14.20 0.28
CA ALA A 475 42.27 -14.77 0.59
C ALA A 475 41.37 -14.84 -0.65
N LEU A 476 41.29 -13.76 -1.44
CA LEU A 476 40.55 -13.75 -2.70
C LEU A 476 41.10 -14.79 -3.69
N SER A 477 42.44 -14.86 -3.86
CA SER A 477 43.05 -15.83 -4.78
C SER A 477 42.76 -17.28 -4.40
N ALA A 478 42.89 -17.64 -3.11
CA ALA A 478 42.61 -18.98 -2.61
C ALA A 478 41.11 -19.33 -2.63
N PHE A 479 40.22 -18.34 -2.56
CA PHE A 479 38.78 -18.55 -2.75
C PHE A 479 38.41 -18.74 -4.22
N ILE A 480 39.05 -17.99 -5.14
CA ILE A 480 38.88 -18.15 -6.58
C ILE A 480 39.30 -19.56 -7.02
N GLU A 481 40.47 -20.03 -6.57
CA GLU A 481 40.92 -21.41 -6.79
C GLU A 481 39.90 -22.44 -6.26
N PHE A 482 39.35 -22.24 -5.06
CA PHE A 482 38.27 -23.09 -4.52
C PHE A 482 36.99 -23.04 -5.38
N TRP A 483 36.57 -21.87 -5.83
CA TRP A 483 35.36 -21.71 -6.65
C TRP A 483 35.50 -22.38 -8.02
N GLU A 484 36.66 -22.24 -8.65
CA GLU A 484 37.02 -22.83 -9.95
C GLU A 484 37.34 -24.32 -9.88
N SER A 485 37.70 -24.86 -8.72
CA SER A 485 37.99 -26.30 -8.52
C SER A 485 36.79 -27.25 -8.65
N GLU A 486 35.57 -26.70 -8.83
CA GLU A 486 34.30 -27.43 -8.95
C GLU A 486 34.03 -28.49 -7.85
N VAL A 487 34.50 -28.26 -6.62
CA VAL A 487 34.06 -29.03 -5.45
C VAL A 487 32.65 -28.63 -4.99
N ALA A 488 32.00 -29.43 -4.14
CA ALA A 488 30.67 -29.15 -3.61
C ALA A 488 30.64 -27.90 -2.70
N ARG A 489 29.85 -26.89 -3.11
CA ARG A 489 29.64 -25.57 -2.47
C ARG A 489 28.46 -25.62 -1.49
N ILE A 490 28.38 -24.70 -0.53
CA ILE A 490 27.30 -24.62 0.46
C ILE A 490 25.89 -24.78 -0.16
N GLY A 491 25.07 -25.63 0.45
CA GLY A 491 23.73 -25.97 -0.04
C GLY A 491 23.68 -27.05 -1.13
N GLU A 492 24.82 -27.49 -1.68
CA GLU A 492 24.89 -28.62 -2.60
C GLU A 492 24.99 -29.97 -1.86
N VAL A 493 24.88 -31.08 -2.61
CA VAL A 493 25.00 -32.43 -2.05
C VAL A 493 26.47 -32.76 -1.80
N GLY A 494 26.80 -33.20 -0.59
CA GLY A 494 28.17 -33.57 -0.19
C GLY A 494 29.08 -32.41 0.24
N ALA A 495 28.57 -31.17 0.20
CA ALA A 495 29.30 -29.99 0.64
C ALA A 495 29.66 -30.00 2.14
N LYS A 496 30.85 -29.52 2.47
CA LYS A 496 31.37 -29.37 3.85
C LYS A 496 31.84 -27.94 4.17
N GLY A 497 31.76 -27.03 3.19
CA GLY A 497 32.31 -25.69 3.24
C GLY A 497 33.83 -25.62 2.98
N TRP A 498 34.28 -24.47 2.47
CA TRP A 498 35.66 -24.19 2.03
C TRP A 498 36.73 -24.61 3.06
N LYS A 499 36.52 -24.25 4.34
CA LYS A 499 37.35 -24.61 5.51
C LYS A 499 37.72 -26.09 5.62
N SER A 500 36.89 -26.99 5.08
CA SER A 500 37.12 -28.43 5.18
C SER A 500 38.14 -28.97 4.18
N GLY A 501 38.40 -28.27 3.07
CA GLY A 501 39.31 -28.71 1.99
C GLY A 501 38.97 -30.09 1.38
N SER A 502 37.78 -30.63 1.66
CA SER A 502 37.42 -32.02 1.36
C SER A 502 35.96 -32.21 0.94
N SER A 503 35.31 -31.16 0.45
CA SER A 503 34.04 -31.29 -0.27
C SER A 503 34.20 -32.28 -1.42
N SER A 504 33.17 -33.10 -1.67
CA SER A 504 33.18 -34.03 -2.81
C SER A 504 33.18 -33.29 -4.14
N SER A 505 33.80 -33.87 -5.16
CA SER A 505 33.45 -33.57 -6.56
C SER A 505 31.98 -33.91 -6.79
N ILE A 506 31.29 -33.13 -7.61
CA ILE A 506 29.92 -33.40 -8.04
C ILE A 506 29.96 -33.93 -9.47
N GLU A 507 29.16 -34.96 -9.76
CA GLU A 507 29.00 -35.49 -11.12
C GLU A 507 28.26 -34.46 -12.00
N PRO A 508 28.69 -34.22 -13.25
CA PRO A 508 28.03 -33.30 -14.17
C PRO A 508 26.53 -33.55 -14.32
N ARG A 509 25.74 -32.48 -14.45
CA ARG A 509 24.30 -32.54 -14.65
C ARG A 509 23.94 -32.36 -16.12
N GLU A 510 23.61 -33.48 -16.77
CA GLU A 510 22.91 -33.45 -18.05
C GLU A 510 21.51 -32.82 -17.88
N PHE A 511 21.19 -31.79 -18.67
CA PHE A 511 19.82 -31.29 -18.84
C PHE A 511 19.39 -31.31 -20.30
N THR A 512 18.34 -32.08 -20.59
CA THR A 512 17.68 -32.14 -21.91
C THR A 512 16.32 -31.44 -21.86
N ALA A 513 16.06 -30.56 -22.81
CA ALA A 513 14.86 -29.72 -22.83
C ALA A 513 13.64 -30.49 -23.37
N VAL A 514 12.61 -30.67 -22.54
CA VAL A 514 11.40 -31.43 -22.88
C VAL A 514 10.47 -30.62 -23.77
N ASN A 515 10.28 -29.32 -23.49
CA ASN A 515 9.40 -28.46 -24.28
C ASN A 515 10.16 -27.69 -25.36
N ARG A 516 9.56 -27.62 -26.56
CA ARG A 516 10.09 -26.89 -27.72
C ARG A 516 9.08 -25.88 -28.27
N ILE A 517 9.58 -24.86 -28.94
CA ILE A 517 8.79 -23.74 -29.48
C ILE A 517 7.91 -24.23 -30.64
N ASN A 518 6.67 -23.74 -30.71
CA ASN A 518 5.72 -24.03 -31.78
C ASN A 518 5.24 -22.71 -32.40
N LEU A 519 5.72 -22.42 -33.62
CA LEU A 519 5.43 -21.18 -34.36
C LEU A 519 3.92 -20.89 -34.53
N LYS A 520 3.07 -21.91 -34.55
CA LYS A 520 1.59 -21.73 -34.64
C LYS A 520 0.98 -21.15 -33.36
N SER A 521 1.70 -21.18 -32.26
CA SER A 521 1.24 -20.77 -30.93
C SER A 521 2.42 -20.20 -30.12
N ILE A 522 3.24 -19.36 -30.74
CA ILE A 522 4.60 -19.00 -30.25
C ILE A 522 4.63 -18.65 -28.76
N PHE A 523 3.84 -17.65 -28.32
CA PHE A 523 3.76 -17.24 -26.91
C PHE A 523 3.23 -18.32 -25.95
N ALA A 524 2.43 -19.27 -26.44
CA ALA A 524 1.92 -20.37 -25.61
C ALA A 524 3.01 -21.41 -25.32
N SER A 525 3.76 -21.82 -26.36
CA SER A 525 4.90 -22.71 -26.23
C SER A 525 6.09 -22.05 -25.53
N TRP A 526 6.34 -20.77 -25.82
CA TRP A 526 7.42 -19.99 -25.20
C TRP A 526 7.26 -19.94 -23.68
N VAL A 527 6.06 -19.64 -23.16
CA VAL A 527 5.78 -19.66 -21.71
C VAL A 527 6.15 -21.01 -21.08
N THR A 528 5.86 -22.14 -21.74
CA THR A 528 6.23 -23.46 -21.19
C THR A 528 7.74 -23.72 -21.24
N CYS A 529 8.41 -23.37 -22.35
CA CYS A 529 9.85 -23.54 -22.53
C CYS A 529 10.69 -22.64 -21.59
N GLU A 530 10.23 -21.39 -21.38
CA GLU A 530 10.83 -20.41 -20.48
C GLU A 530 10.64 -20.82 -19.03
N ARG A 531 9.44 -21.30 -18.65
CA ARG A 531 9.18 -21.80 -17.29
C ARG A 531 10.01 -23.04 -16.96
N GLU A 532 10.22 -23.94 -17.92
CA GLU A 532 11.09 -25.10 -17.74
C GLU A 532 12.54 -24.68 -17.45
N ARG A 533 13.11 -23.77 -18.24
CA ARG A 533 14.48 -23.28 -18.07
C ARG A 533 14.67 -22.47 -16.80
N VAL A 534 13.73 -21.59 -16.43
CA VAL A 534 13.73 -20.90 -15.13
C VAL A 534 13.82 -21.88 -13.96
N LEU A 535 13.14 -23.02 -14.02
CA LEU A 535 13.17 -24.04 -12.96
C LEU A 535 14.46 -24.88 -12.95
N ASN A 536 15.20 -24.93 -14.05
CA ASN A 536 16.55 -25.50 -14.13
C ASN A 536 17.63 -24.50 -13.64
N ALA A 537 17.47 -23.21 -13.96
CA ALA A 537 18.39 -22.11 -13.61
C ALA A 537 18.25 -21.59 -12.16
N ARG A 538 17.56 -22.29 -11.26
CA ARG A 538 17.39 -21.87 -9.85
C ARG A 538 18.66 -21.96 -9.01
N VAL A 539 19.67 -22.67 -9.48
CA VAL A 539 21.01 -22.76 -8.88
C VAL A 539 22.04 -22.63 -10.01
N PRO A 540 23.27 -22.14 -9.71
CA PRO A 540 24.36 -22.13 -10.67
C PRO A 540 24.56 -23.49 -11.34
N ALA A 541 24.81 -23.47 -12.65
CA ALA A 541 25.43 -24.57 -13.35
C ALA A 541 26.94 -24.58 -13.08
N ARG A 542 27.56 -25.72 -13.39
CA ARG A 542 29.00 -25.93 -13.45
C ARG A 542 29.48 -25.85 -14.89
N SER A 543 30.77 -25.57 -15.08
CA SER A 543 31.41 -25.45 -16.40
C SER A 543 31.41 -26.77 -17.17
N LEU A 544 31.22 -27.89 -16.45
CA LEU A 544 31.11 -29.25 -16.98
C LEU A 544 29.66 -29.73 -17.16
N ASP A 545 28.63 -28.97 -16.76
CA ASP A 545 27.22 -29.38 -16.90
C ASP A 545 26.76 -29.29 -18.38
N GLU A 546 26.49 -30.43 -19.02
CA GLU A 546 26.00 -30.46 -20.41
C GLU A 546 24.52 -30.04 -20.51
N SER A 547 24.21 -29.11 -21.42
CA SER A 547 22.83 -28.68 -21.68
C SER A 547 22.59 -28.28 -23.13
N ASP A 548 21.40 -28.60 -23.65
CA ASP A 548 21.00 -28.38 -25.06
C ASP A 548 21.14 -26.92 -25.54
N ASP A 549 21.01 -25.95 -24.62
CA ASP A 549 20.77 -24.53 -24.94
C ASP A 549 22.05 -23.65 -25.00
N ASN A 550 23.21 -24.13 -24.54
CA ASN A 550 24.48 -23.37 -24.47
C ASN A 550 24.39 -21.98 -23.80
N ASP A 551 23.53 -21.84 -22.78
CA ASP A 551 23.23 -20.57 -22.10
C ASP A 551 24.37 -20.12 -21.15
N PRO A 552 25.16 -19.08 -21.50
CA PRO A 552 26.40 -18.76 -20.79
C PRO A 552 26.17 -18.20 -19.39
N TYR A 553 25.04 -17.54 -19.14
CA TYR A 553 24.74 -16.91 -17.86
C TYR A 553 24.43 -17.91 -16.74
N ARG A 554 24.25 -19.21 -17.05
CA ARG A 554 24.00 -20.24 -16.04
C ARG A 554 25.20 -20.54 -15.15
N VAL A 555 26.43 -20.35 -15.66
CA VAL A 555 27.66 -20.64 -14.92
C VAL A 555 28.19 -19.35 -14.30
N VAL A 556 28.12 -19.25 -12.96
CA VAL A 556 28.65 -18.11 -12.22
C VAL A 556 30.16 -18.27 -12.05
N ILE A 557 30.93 -17.40 -12.69
CA ILE A 557 32.40 -17.46 -12.73
C ILE A 557 33.04 -16.54 -11.67
N SER A 558 34.35 -16.68 -11.47
CA SER A 558 35.10 -15.98 -10.41
C SER A 558 35.07 -14.45 -10.53
N SER A 559 35.10 -13.92 -11.76
CA SER A 559 34.97 -12.48 -12.03
C SER A 559 33.65 -11.89 -11.53
N ASP A 560 32.57 -12.67 -11.57
CA ASP A 560 31.23 -12.24 -11.18
C ASP A 560 31.09 -12.08 -9.66
N LEU A 561 32.05 -12.64 -8.91
CA LEU A 561 32.06 -12.68 -7.45
C LEU A 561 33.15 -11.80 -6.84
N GLN A 562 34.27 -11.59 -7.53
CA GLN A 562 35.46 -10.93 -7.01
C GLN A 562 35.17 -9.56 -6.38
N ASP A 563 34.37 -8.73 -7.05
CA ASP A 563 33.99 -7.41 -6.57
C ASP A 563 33.17 -7.47 -5.27
N TYR A 564 32.23 -8.43 -5.17
CA TYR A 564 31.37 -8.63 -4.01
C TYR A 564 32.10 -9.24 -2.82
N LEU A 565 32.90 -10.29 -3.05
CA LEU A 565 33.77 -10.90 -2.02
C LEU A 565 34.69 -9.84 -1.40
N SER A 566 35.16 -8.89 -2.20
CA SER A 566 35.99 -7.78 -1.70
C SER A 566 35.26 -6.92 -0.66
N LEU A 567 33.94 -6.74 -0.80
CA LEU A 567 33.12 -5.87 0.04
C LEU A 567 32.79 -6.50 1.41
N PHE A 568 32.72 -7.83 1.49
CA PHE A 568 32.46 -8.62 2.70
C PHE A 568 33.73 -8.98 3.50
N TRP A 569 34.89 -8.40 3.17
CA TRP A 569 36.11 -8.60 3.95
C TRP A 569 36.07 -7.88 5.30
N GLY A 570 36.38 -8.61 6.39
CA GLY A 570 36.29 -8.11 7.77
C GLY A 570 34.85 -7.97 8.29
N PHE A 571 33.97 -8.88 7.88
CA PHE A 571 32.54 -8.80 8.20
C PHE A 571 32.17 -9.64 9.44
N ASP A 572 32.26 -9.03 10.62
CA ASP A 572 32.13 -9.72 11.93
C ASP A 572 30.69 -10.09 12.35
N SER A 573 29.67 -9.82 11.54
CA SER A 573 28.25 -9.84 11.95
C SER A 573 27.42 -10.97 11.32
N GLY A 574 27.88 -12.21 11.52
CA GLY A 574 27.28 -13.42 10.91
C GLY A 574 25.77 -13.59 11.13
N ASP A 575 25.25 -13.38 12.34
CA ASP A 575 23.81 -13.61 12.60
C ASP A 575 22.90 -12.69 11.75
N VAL A 576 23.30 -11.45 11.45
CA VAL A 576 22.53 -10.54 10.59
C VAL A 576 22.57 -10.97 9.12
N LEU A 577 23.66 -11.60 8.68
CA LEU A 577 23.76 -12.21 7.36
C LEU A 577 22.87 -13.46 7.26
N ILE A 578 22.73 -14.22 8.34
CA ILE A 578 21.81 -15.37 8.43
C ILE A 578 20.35 -14.91 8.43
N ASP A 579 19.98 -13.86 9.18
CA ASP A 579 18.65 -13.23 9.09
C ASP A 579 18.34 -12.81 7.64
N SER A 580 19.31 -12.18 6.98
CA SER A 580 19.19 -11.74 5.58
C SER A 580 19.00 -12.92 4.63
N PHE A 581 19.72 -14.03 4.83
CA PHE A 581 19.54 -15.27 4.07
C PHE A 581 18.12 -15.86 4.25
N LEU A 582 17.54 -15.80 5.45
CA LEU A 582 16.16 -16.23 5.68
C LEU A 582 15.17 -15.37 4.88
N TYR A 583 15.33 -14.04 4.87
CA TYR A 583 14.50 -13.16 4.03
C TYR A 583 14.65 -13.47 2.54
N PHE A 584 15.87 -13.67 2.03
CA PHE A 584 16.09 -14.08 0.64
C PHE A 584 15.34 -15.38 0.32
N CYS A 585 15.30 -16.34 1.26
CA CYS A 585 14.62 -17.61 1.12
C CYS A 585 13.09 -17.56 1.28
N HIS A 586 12.47 -16.38 1.45
CA HIS A 586 11.06 -16.21 1.86
C HIS A 586 10.70 -16.98 3.16
N LEU A 587 11.68 -17.15 4.04
CA LEU A 587 11.56 -17.87 5.31
C LEU A 587 11.27 -16.89 6.47
N PRO A 588 10.46 -17.28 7.47
CA PRO A 588 10.14 -16.41 8.62
C PRO A 588 11.40 -15.95 9.38
N PRO A 589 11.53 -14.67 9.77
CA PRO A 589 12.74 -14.14 10.40
C PRO A 589 13.04 -14.73 11.79
N LEU A 590 14.32 -14.78 12.16
CA LEU A 590 14.77 -15.31 13.45
C LEU A 590 14.86 -14.20 14.52
N THR A 591 13.70 -13.65 14.91
CA THR A 591 13.67 -12.47 15.79
C THR A 591 14.28 -12.73 17.18
N SER A 592 15.27 -11.91 17.52
CA SER A 592 15.96 -11.79 18.79
C SER A 592 15.73 -10.39 19.40
N PRO A 593 16.08 -10.15 20.67
CA PRO A 593 16.04 -8.80 21.25
C PRO A 593 16.93 -7.77 20.55
N GLU A 594 17.92 -8.21 19.77
CA GLU A 594 18.94 -7.35 19.15
C GLU A 594 18.61 -7.01 17.69
N ASN A 595 17.94 -7.91 16.96
CA ASN A 595 17.46 -7.69 15.58
C ASN A 595 15.96 -7.30 15.49
N ALA A 596 15.26 -7.14 16.63
CA ALA A 596 13.81 -6.88 16.64
C ALA A 596 13.40 -5.66 15.80
N GLU A 597 14.20 -4.59 15.81
CA GLU A 597 13.92 -3.39 15.03
C GLU A 597 14.24 -3.56 13.54
N THR A 598 15.37 -4.21 13.19
CA THR A 598 15.71 -4.47 11.77
C THR A 598 14.73 -5.43 11.11
N THR A 599 14.37 -6.52 11.80
CA THR A 599 13.38 -7.47 11.30
C THR A 599 11.99 -6.85 11.18
N SER A 600 11.55 -6.02 12.14
CA SER A 600 10.29 -5.24 12.03
C SER A 600 10.30 -4.28 10.83
N ARG A 601 11.43 -3.61 10.56
CA ARG A 601 11.61 -2.74 9.38
C ARG A 601 11.57 -3.55 8.08
N TRP A 602 12.26 -4.69 8.01
CA TRP A 602 12.37 -5.52 6.80
C TRP A 602 11.08 -6.27 6.45
N ALA A 603 10.38 -6.85 7.43
CA ALA A 603 9.06 -7.46 7.25
C ALA A 603 7.97 -6.45 6.80
N GLY A 604 8.23 -5.15 6.95
CA GLY A 604 7.39 -4.08 6.44
C GLY A 604 7.82 -3.47 5.10
N ASP A 605 8.99 -3.81 4.56
CA ASP A 605 9.55 -3.17 3.37
C ASP A 605 8.89 -3.69 2.08
N ALA A 606 8.55 -2.75 1.19
CA ALA A 606 7.89 -3.02 -0.08
C ALA A 606 8.78 -3.77 -1.09
N PHE A 607 10.11 -3.59 -1.02
CA PHE A 607 11.07 -4.27 -1.88
C PHE A 607 11.50 -5.65 -1.33
N LEU A 608 11.09 -6.01 -0.10
CA LEU A 608 11.46 -7.29 0.53
C LEU A 608 10.28 -8.28 0.64
N SER A 609 9.07 -7.83 0.98
CA SER A 609 7.89 -8.71 1.13
C SER A 609 7.20 -9.05 -0.21
N ASN A 610 7.94 -9.77 -1.06
CA ASN A 610 7.47 -10.24 -2.38
C ASN A 610 7.03 -11.72 -2.36
N ASP A 611 6.70 -12.26 -1.18
CA ASP A 611 6.43 -13.68 -0.88
C ASP A 611 5.31 -14.31 -1.73
N LEU A 612 4.40 -13.48 -2.26
CA LEU A 612 3.28 -13.92 -3.10
C LEU A 612 3.66 -14.06 -4.58
N MET A 613 4.88 -13.74 -5.00
CA MET A 613 5.29 -13.84 -6.41
C MET A 613 5.50 -15.28 -6.87
N GLY A 614 6.27 -16.09 -6.11
CA GLY A 614 6.72 -17.44 -6.50
C GLY A 614 5.65 -18.53 -6.65
N ASN A 615 4.36 -18.23 -6.50
CA ASN A 615 3.26 -19.15 -6.86
C ASN A 615 2.06 -18.36 -7.46
N PRO A 616 1.69 -18.56 -8.74
CA PRO A 616 0.60 -17.82 -9.38
C PRO A 616 -0.79 -18.33 -8.98
N ASP A 617 -1.07 -19.62 -9.11
CA ASP A 617 -2.44 -20.16 -8.95
C ASP A 617 -2.79 -20.40 -7.46
N ALA A 618 -1.89 -20.94 -6.63
CA ALA A 618 -2.23 -21.31 -5.25
C ALA A 618 -2.41 -20.11 -4.28
N ALA A 619 -1.99 -18.91 -4.71
CA ALA A 619 -2.23 -17.66 -3.98
C ALA A 619 -3.69 -17.17 -4.14
N LEU A 620 -4.40 -17.56 -5.21
CA LEU A 620 -5.82 -17.22 -5.38
C LEU A 620 -6.68 -17.90 -4.31
N ASP A 621 -6.46 -19.18 -4.01
CA ASP A 621 -7.29 -19.94 -3.06
C ASP A 621 -7.32 -19.33 -1.65
N ASP A 622 -6.19 -18.78 -1.18
CA ASP A 622 -6.06 -18.23 0.18
C ASP A 622 -6.64 -16.80 0.30
N TRP A 623 -6.64 -16.04 -0.81
CA TRP A 623 -7.07 -14.63 -0.85
C TRP A 623 -8.47 -14.40 -1.43
N LEU A 624 -8.90 -15.29 -2.33
CA LEU A 624 -10.12 -15.22 -3.12
C LEU A 624 -10.85 -16.60 -3.12
N PRO A 625 -11.07 -17.23 -1.95
CA PRO A 625 -11.71 -18.56 -1.88
C PRO A 625 -13.04 -18.57 -2.63
N ASN A 626 -13.23 -19.60 -3.47
CA ASN A 626 -14.23 -19.69 -4.54
C ASN A 626 -15.55 -18.93 -4.28
N MET A 627 -15.65 -17.75 -4.90
CA MET A 627 -16.77 -16.82 -4.76
C MET A 627 -18.12 -17.39 -5.25
N ASP A 628 -18.09 -18.51 -5.97
CA ASP A 628 -19.26 -19.21 -6.51
C ASP A 628 -19.93 -20.13 -5.49
N SER A 629 -19.24 -20.57 -4.42
CA SER A 629 -19.85 -21.37 -3.36
C SER A 629 -20.66 -20.51 -2.39
N ARG A 630 -21.66 -19.81 -2.91
CA ARG A 630 -22.67 -19.06 -2.14
C ARG A 630 -23.75 -19.97 -1.56
N SER A 631 -23.35 -20.99 -0.82
CA SER A 631 -24.22 -21.51 0.25
C SER A 631 -24.33 -20.42 1.33
N GLU A 632 -25.53 -20.13 1.81
CA GLU A 632 -25.79 -18.94 2.66
C GLU A 632 -25.31 -19.10 4.12
N GLU A 633 -24.55 -20.15 4.43
CA GLU A 633 -24.21 -20.59 5.77
C GLU A 633 -22.78 -20.20 6.21
N THR A 634 -22.66 -18.94 6.65
CA THR A 634 -21.99 -18.60 7.92
C THR A 634 -20.60 -19.17 8.26
N SER A 635 -19.72 -19.42 7.28
CA SER A 635 -18.29 -19.63 7.53
C SER A 635 -17.66 -18.35 8.12
N ALA A 636 -17.55 -18.27 9.44
CA ALA A 636 -16.78 -17.24 10.11
C ALA A 636 -15.30 -17.37 9.74
N LEU A 637 -14.61 -16.23 9.53
CA LEU A 637 -13.18 -16.17 9.26
C LEU A 637 -12.39 -17.06 10.22
N SER A 638 -11.48 -17.90 9.73
CA SER A 638 -10.49 -18.50 10.63
C SER A 638 -9.50 -17.41 11.04
N PRO A 639 -9.10 -17.28 12.32
CA PRO A 639 -8.03 -16.36 12.67
C PRO A 639 -6.70 -16.75 11.98
N THR A 640 -6.51 -18.03 11.63
CA THR A 640 -5.31 -18.53 10.95
C THR A 640 -5.35 -18.44 9.42
N SER A 641 -6.39 -17.86 8.79
CA SER A 641 -6.50 -17.82 7.31
C SER A 641 -5.78 -16.67 6.63
N PHE A 642 -5.28 -15.66 7.35
CA PHE A 642 -4.45 -14.62 6.75
C PHE A 642 -3.02 -15.17 6.52
N PRO A 643 -2.51 -15.21 5.28
CA PRO A 643 -1.29 -15.96 4.97
C PRO A 643 0.01 -15.21 5.32
N LEU A 644 -0.02 -13.88 5.45
CA LEU A 644 1.17 -13.07 5.70
C LEU A 644 1.44 -12.90 7.20
N GLN A 645 2.72 -12.97 7.56
CA GLN A 645 3.16 -13.04 8.95
C GLN A 645 3.99 -11.82 9.30
N ASN A 646 3.61 -11.15 10.37
CA ASN A 646 4.41 -10.11 11.00
C ASN A 646 4.15 -10.21 12.50
N TYR A 647 4.97 -10.97 13.22
CA TYR A 647 4.90 -11.23 14.66
C TYR A 647 6.15 -12.00 15.09
N ILE A 648 6.55 -11.93 16.36
CA ILE A 648 7.69 -12.73 16.85
C ILE A 648 7.38 -14.24 16.76
N HIS A 649 8.21 -14.99 16.04
CA HIS A 649 8.05 -16.43 15.86
C HIS A 649 8.56 -17.24 17.07
N THR A 650 7.89 -18.35 17.39
CA THR A 650 8.15 -19.16 18.58
C THR A 650 7.92 -20.65 18.32
N LEU A 651 8.35 -21.53 19.24
CA LEU A 651 8.05 -22.98 19.18
C LEU A 651 6.57 -23.28 18.91
N ASP A 652 5.65 -22.52 19.50
CA ASP A 652 4.21 -22.66 19.32
C ASP A 652 3.75 -22.39 17.88
N THR A 653 4.46 -21.54 17.13
CA THR A 653 4.15 -21.22 15.72
C THR A 653 4.98 -22.03 14.74
N TYR A 654 6.20 -22.44 15.12
CA TYR A 654 7.06 -23.34 14.36
C TYR A 654 6.49 -24.78 14.29
N PHE A 655 5.94 -25.29 15.38
CA PHE A 655 5.37 -26.65 15.49
C PHE A 655 3.84 -26.65 15.66
N ALA A 656 3.15 -25.58 15.25
CA ALA A 656 1.69 -25.49 15.26
C ALA A 656 1.04 -26.56 14.38
N ASP A 657 -0.04 -27.19 14.86
CA ASP A 657 -1.06 -27.70 13.94
C ASP A 657 -1.81 -26.49 13.37
N SER A 658 -1.95 -26.42 12.04
CA SER A 658 -2.60 -25.30 11.37
C SER A 658 -4.11 -25.18 11.63
N GLN A 659 -4.72 -26.16 12.30
CA GLN A 659 -6.08 -26.06 12.86
C GLN A 659 -6.09 -25.51 14.30
N SER A 660 -5.02 -25.69 15.09
CA SER A 660 -4.97 -25.20 16.47
C SER A 660 -4.38 -23.81 16.60
N TRP A 661 -3.31 -23.48 15.85
CA TRP A 661 -2.62 -22.19 15.98
C TRP A 661 -1.97 -21.69 14.67
N PHE A 662 -1.41 -20.48 14.70
CA PHE A 662 -0.71 -19.87 13.59
C PHE A 662 0.56 -20.66 13.24
N SER A 663 0.65 -21.19 12.03
CA SER A 663 1.76 -22.06 11.59
C SER A 663 2.72 -21.31 10.67
N SER A 664 3.96 -21.12 11.11
CA SER A 664 4.88 -20.20 10.44
C SER A 664 5.45 -20.71 9.12
N PHE A 665 5.77 -22.00 9.00
CA PHE A 665 6.33 -22.55 7.76
C PHE A 665 5.28 -22.94 6.72
N LYS A 666 3.98 -22.98 7.07
CA LYS A 666 2.90 -23.45 6.17
C LYS A 666 2.81 -22.66 4.85
N PRO A 667 2.89 -21.31 4.82
CA PRO A 667 2.85 -20.58 3.55
C PRO A 667 4.07 -20.84 2.66
N TRP A 668 5.28 -20.85 3.25
CA TRP A 668 6.54 -21.15 2.55
C TRP A 668 6.53 -22.57 1.95
N ILE A 669 5.95 -23.53 2.67
CA ILE A 669 5.77 -24.91 2.19
C ILE A 669 4.71 -24.99 1.09
N LYS A 670 3.58 -24.26 1.20
CA LYS A 670 2.59 -24.17 0.11
C LYS A 670 3.19 -23.52 -1.15
N ALA A 671 4.12 -22.58 -1.00
CA ALA A 671 4.85 -21.98 -2.12
C ALA A 671 5.85 -22.97 -2.75
N THR A 672 6.69 -23.64 -1.95
CA THR A 672 7.81 -24.45 -2.44
C THR A 672 7.43 -25.88 -2.88
N LEU A 673 6.46 -26.55 -2.23
CA LEU A 673 6.12 -27.96 -2.50
C LEU A 673 5.70 -28.25 -3.95
N HIS A 674 5.12 -27.27 -4.67
CA HIS A 674 4.64 -27.49 -6.03
C HIS A 674 5.75 -27.55 -7.08
N GLY A 675 7.03 -27.49 -6.68
CA GLY A 675 8.20 -27.59 -7.58
C GLY A 675 8.40 -26.39 -8.51
N ARG A 676 7.42 -25.48 -8.58
CA ARG A 676 7.38 -24.28 -9.43
C ARG A 676 7.95 -23.00 -8.78
N SER A 677 8.38 -23.08 -7.51
CA SER A 677 9.02 -21.95 -6.83
C SER A 677 10.42 -21.67 -7.39
N GLU A 678 10.81 -20.39 -7.40
CA GLU A 678 12.15 -19.90 -7.71
C GLU A 678 13.25 -20.47 -6.79
N ILE A 679 12.88 -20.91 -5.58
CA ILE A 679 13.83 -21.36 -4.55
C ILE A 679 13.78 -22.89 -4.43
N ASP A 680 14.93 -23.55 -4.52
CA ASP A 680 15.06 -24.96 -4.15
C ASP A 680 14.99 -25.11 -2.62
N ASN A 681 13.91 -25.74 -2.14
CA ASN A 681 13.71 -26.09 -0.73
C ASN A 681 14.89 -26.91 -0.17
N ASP A 682 15.44 -27.80 -0.99
CA ASP A 682 16.45 -28.77 -0.59
C ASP A 682 17.85 -28.14 -0.45
N TRP A 683 18.16 -27.15 -1.29
CA TRP A 683 19.32 -26.25 -1.15
C TRP A 683 19.23 -25.46 0.16
N VAL A 684 18.08 -24.82 0.45
CA VAL A 684 17.89 -24.08 1.71
C VAL A 684 18.08 -24.98 2.93
N ARG A 685 17.50 -26.19 2.92
CA ARG A 685 17.69 -27.20 3.98
C ARG A 685 19.18 -27.54 4.20
N ARG A 686 19.92 -27.83 3.13
CA ARG A 686 21.36 -28.16 3.19
C ARG A 686 22.21 -26.99 3.69
N THR A 687 21.93 -25.76 3.24
CA THR A 687 22.61 -24.54 3.70
C THR A 687 22.38 -24.30 5.20
N LEU A 688 21.13 -24.38 5.67
CA LEU A 688 20.80 -24.22 7.09
C LEU A 688 21.47 -25.28 7.98
N ARG A 689 21.54 -26.55 7.54
CA ARG A 689 22.27 -27.60 8.27
C ARG A 689 23.75 -27.24 8.46
N LEU A 690 24.42 -26.71 7.42
CA LEU A 690 25.83 -26.31 7.47
C LEU A 690 26.04 -25.08 8.38
N LEU A 691 25.16 -24.08 8.32
CA LEU A 691 25.23 -22.90 9.19
C LEU A 691 25.04 -23.24 10.69
N VAL A 692 24.23 -24.25 11.02
CA VAL A 692 24.08 -24.79 12.39
C VAL A 692 25.34 -25.55 12.87
N GLU A 693 26.17 -26.06 11.95
CA GLU A 693 27.44 -26.70 12.28
C GLU A 693 28.61 -25.69 12.34
N ALA A 694 28.58 -24.62 11.54
CA ALA A 694 29.50 -23.49 11.65
C ALA A 694 29.28 -22.67 12.94
N ASN A 695 28.04 -22.58 13.43
CA ASN A 695 27.68 -21.83 14.65
C ASN A 695 27.16 -22.74 15.80
N PRO A 696 28.03 -23.52 16.49
CA PRO A 696 27.64 -24.38 17.62
C PRO A 696 26.94 -23.66 18.78
N ALA A 697 27.21 -22.37 18.99
CA ALA A 697 26.67 -21.60 20.11
C ALA A 697 25.24 -21.10 19.88
N ASN A 698 24.81 -20.88 18.63
CA ASN A 698 23.48 -20.36 18.33
C ASN A 698 22.43 -21.49 18.47
N GLU A 699 21.69 -21.48 19.59
CA GLU A 699 20.59 -22.43 19.84
C GLU A 699 19.31 -22.09 19.06
N ASP A 700 19.04 -20.79 18.83
CA ASP A 700 17.84 -20.32 18.15
C ASP A 700 17.82 -20.76 16.69
N LEU A 701 18.94 -20.64 15.98
CA LEU A 701 19.10 -21.15 14.61
C LEU A 701 18.94 -22.68 14.56
N ALA A 702 19.46 -23.40 15.55
CA ALA A 702 19.37 -24.86 15.60
C ALA A 702 17.94 -25.36 15.90
N GLU A 703 17.20 -24.68 16.77
CA GLU A 703 15.77 -24.87 17.00
C GLU A 703 14.95 -24.58 15.73
N TYR A 704 15.29 -23.49 15.04
CA TYR A 704 14.66 -23.06 13.78
C TYR A 704 14.87 -24.08 12.65
N THR A 705 16.12 -24.50 12.39
CA THR A 705 16.43 -25.48 11.35
C THR A 705 15.75 -26.82 11.61
N LEU A 706 15.61 -27.26 12.87
CA LEU A 706 14.82 -28.46 13.20
C LEU A 706 13.35 -28.33 12.82
N ALA A 707 12.76 -27.13 12.93
CA ALA A 707 11.38 -26.90 12.54
C ALA A 707 11.19 -26.84 11.02
N VAL A 708 12.10 -26.18 10.29
CA VAL A 708 12.15 -26.22 8.80
C VAL A 708 12.27 -27.67 8.32
N GLU A 709 13.19 -28.43 8.88
CA GLU A 709 13.38 -29.85 8.57
C GLU A 709 12.15 -30.70 8.88
N PHE A 710 11.49 -30.47 10.02
CA PHE A 710 10.27 -31.21 10.39
C PHE A 710 9.13 -30.94 9.42
N ALA A 711 8.93 -29.67 9.06
CA ALA A 711 7.84 -29.24 8.22
C ALA A 711 8.04 -29.67 6.74
N CYS A 712 9.28 -29.87 6.29
CA CYS A 712 9.58 -30.46 4.98
C CYS A 712 9.58 -32.01 5.01
N ASN A 713 10.28 -32.63 5.96
CA ASN A 713 10.42 -34.09 6.06
C ASN A 713 10.66 -34.55 7.51
N GLY A 714 9.58 -34.81 8.25
CA GLY A 714 9.64 -35.30 9.64
C GLY A 714 10.44 -36.60 9.86
N LYS A 715 10.66 -37.45 8.84
CA LYS A 715 11.53 -38.64 8.96
C LYS A 715 13.01 -38.27 9.03
N GLU A 716 13.42 -37.25 8.28
CA GLU A 716 14.79 -36.71 8.35
C GLU A 716 14.99 -35.82 9.57
N ALA A 717 14.01 -34.98 9.91
CA ALA A 717 14.05 -34.16 11.12
C ALA A 717 14.28 -35.01 12.39
N ARG A 718 13.61 -36.16 12.51
CA ARG A 718 13.84 -37.14 13.58
C ARG A 718 15.28 -37.67 13.62
N LYS A 719 15.92 -37.88 12.46
CA LYS A 719 17.34 -38.31 12.39
C LYS A 719 18.26 -37.15 12.77
N TYR A 720 18.04 -35.96 12.20
CA TYR A 720 18.87 -34.78 12.39
C TYR A 720 18.80 -34.27 13.85
N ALA A 721 17.62 -34.26 14.47
CA ALA A 721 17.45 -33.99 15.90
C ALA A 721 18.31 -34.93 16.78
N LYS A 722 18.37 -36.23 16.45
CA LYS A 722 19.19 -37.21 17.19
C LYS A 722 20.69 -37.00 16.98
N SER A 723 21.15 -36.57 15.80
CA SER A 723 22.56 -36.18 15.61
C SER A 723 22.89 -34.86 16.32
N LEU A 724 21.98 -33.90 16.31
CA LEU A 724 22.16 -32.60 16.95
C LEU A 724 22.19 -32.71 18.48
N LEU A 725 21.29 -33.51 19.08
CA LEU A 725 21.30 -33.81 20.52
C LEU A 725 22.56 -34.58 20.97
N LYS A 726 23.17 -35.39 20.10
CA LYS A 726 24.49 -35.99 20.39
C LYS A 726 25.61 -34.95 20.42
N LYS A 727 25.54 -33.90 19.58
CA LYS A 727 26.51 -32.79 19.56
C LYS A 727 26.25 -31.77 20.69
N ARG A 728 24.99 -31.55 21.09
CA ARG A 728 24.53 -30.49 22.01
C ARG A 728 23.68 -31.07 23.16
N SER A 729 24.23 -32.00 23.92
CA SER A 729 23.51 -32.88 24.87
C SER A 729 22.89 -32.20 26.10
N THR A 730 23.28 -30.96 26.41
CA THR A 730 22.75 -30.13 27.51
C THR A 730 21.55 -29.27 27.11
N SER A 731 21.23 -29.14 25.82
CA SER A 731 20.23 -28.17 25.34
C SER A 731 18.79 -28.67 25.54
N LEU A 732 18.16 -28.20 26.62
CA LEU A 732 16.74 -28.46 26.90
C LEU A 732 15.81 -28.03 25.75
N ARG A 733 16.16 -26.95 25.03
CA ARG A 733 15.39 -26.45 23.86
C ARG A 733 15.29 -27.49 22.74
N LEU A 734 16.41 -28.15 22.44
CA LEU A 734 16.46 -29.19 21.40
C LEU A 734 15.73 -30.46 21.82
N TYR A 735 15.74 -30.82 23.10
CA TYR A 735 14.88 -31.91 23.60
C TYR A 735 13.39 -31.58 23.50
N ASN A 736 12.99 -30.34 23.80
CA ASN A 736 11.60 -29.89 23.65
C ASN A 736 11.14 -29.96 22.19
N SER A 737 12.00 -29.52 21.26
CA SER A 737 11.76 -29.59 19.81
C SER A 737 11.68 -31.03 19.31
N TYR A 738 12.55 -31.92 19.78
CA TYR A 738 12.49 -33.36 19.45
C TYR A 738 11.22 -34.03 20.01
N ALA A 739 10.78 -33.67 21.23
CA ALA A 739 9.52 -34.15 21.78
C ALA A 739 8.31 -33.66 20.96
N LEU A 740 8.29 -32.39 20.51
CA LEU A 740 7.27 -31.87 19.60
C LEU A 740 7.25 -32.60 18.24
N ILE A 741 8.43 -32.90 17.67
CA ILE A 741 8.55 -33.69 16.44
C ILE A 741 7.93 -35.09 16.61
N GLU A 742 8.20 -35.78 17.72
CA GLU A 742 7.57 -37.08 17.99
C GLU A 742 6.05 -36.94 18.27
N ARG A 743 5.64 -35.91 19.01
CA ARG A 743 4.23 -35.62 19.34
C ARG A 743 3.38 -35.38 18.10
N ARG A 744 3.86 -34.54 17.17
CA ARG A 744 3.22 -34.24 15.88
C ARG A 744 3.34 -35.39 14.88
N SER A 745 4.31 -36.29 15.06
CA SER A 745 4.39 -37.57 14.33
C SER A 745 3.43 -38.66 14.86
N GLY A 746 2.58 -38.36 15.85
CA GLY A 746 1.66 -39.32 16.47
C GLY A 746 2.28 -40.20 17.57
N ASN A 747 3.58 -40.08 17.84
CA ASN A 747 4.29 -40.87 18.86
C ASN A 747 4.12 -40.24 20.26
N HIS A 748 2.87 -40.06 20.70
CA HIS A 748 2.53 -39.31 21.91
C HIS A 748 3.26 -39.80 23.17
N THR A 749 3.33 -41.12 23.38
CA THR A 749 4.02 -41.74 24.52
C THR A 749 5.54 -41.55 24.49
N ALA A 750 6.15 -41.49 23.30
CA ALA A 750 7.57 -41.20 23.17
C ALA A 750 7.87 -39.73 23.49
N ALA A 751 7.01 -38.80 23.07
CA ALA A 751 7.13 -37.39 23.43
C ALA A 751 6.98 -37.18 24.96
N ASP A 752 5.97 -37.80 25.57
CA ASP A 752 5.76 -37.76 27.02
C ASP A 752 6.96 -38.36 27.79
N HIS A 753 7.62 -39.39 27.24
CA HIS A 753 8.86 -39.93 27.79
C HIS A 753 10.08 -39.01 27.62
N VAL A 754 10.23 -38.33 26.47
CA VAL A 754 11.29 -37.34 26.26
C VAL A 754 11.14 -36.17 27.23
N TRP A 755 9.94 -35.59 27.39
CA TRP A 755 9.75 -34.50 28.37
C TRP A 755 10.06 -34.94 29.80
N ALA A 756 9.55 -36.10 30.24
CA ALA A 756 9.81 -36.61 31.60
C ALA A 756 11.32 -36.85 31.84
N THR A 757 12.02 -37.50 30.90
CA THR A 757 13.46 -37.78 31.04
C THR A 757 14.29 -36.50 30.98
N SER A 758 14.04 -35.59 30.04
CA SER A 758 14.73 -34.31 29.96
C SER A 758 14.52 -33.42 31.18
N LEU A 759 13.34 -33.45 31.80
CA LEU A 759 13.09 -32.75 33.06
C LEU A 759 13.90 -33.36 34.21
N SER A 760 13.95 -34.69 34.34
CA SER A 760 14.80 -35.34 35.35
C SER A 760 16.30 -35.08 35.13
N MET A 761 16.77 -35.08 33.88
CA MET A 761 18.16 -34.74 33.53
C MET A 761 18.49 -33.26 33.80
N SER A 762 17.52 -32.34 33.68
CA SER A 762 17.76 -30.91 33.95
C SER A 762 18.26 -30.62 35.37
N GLN A 763 18.02 -31.54 36.32
CA GLN A 763 18.53 -31.45 37.69
C GLN A 763 20.08 -31.51 37.73
N THR A 764 20.72 -32.28 36.85
CA THR A 764 22.19 -32.39 36.79
C THR A 764 22.86 -31.28 35.98
N PHE A 765 22.09 -30.40 35.33
CA PHE A 765 22.61 -29.27 34.56
C PHE A 765 22.83 -28.04 35.45
N ALA A 766 23.73 -27.14 35.02
CA ALA A 766 24.01 -25.89 35.72
C ALA A 766 22.75 -25.00 35.80
N ASP A 767 22.60 -24.21 36.88
CA ASP A 767 21.38 -23.46 37.18
C ASP A 767 20.93 -22.55 36.03
N ARG A 768 21.88 -21.88 35.37
CA ARG A 768 21.66 -21.03 34.19
C ARG A 768 20.88 -21.75 33.09
N ASP A 769 21.12 -23.05 32.91
CA ASP A 769 20.57 -23.85 31.82
C ASP A 769 19.35 -24.65 32.31
N ARG A 770 19.33 -25.05 33.60
CA ARG A 770 18.14 -25.58 34.30
C ARG A 770 16.94 -24.63 34.24
N THR A 771 17.15 -23.29 34.21
CA THR A 771 16.05 -22.32 33.99
C THR A 771 15.24 -22.62 32.72
N GLY A 772 15.83 -23.23 31.70
CA GLY A 772 15.15 -23.61 30.45
C GLY A 772 14.06 -24.67 30.60
N SER A 773 13.99 -25.37 31.74
CA SER A 773 12.94 -26.37 32.03
C SER A 773 11.52 -25.80 31.97
N GLY A 774 11.33 -24.51 32.24
CA GLY A 774 10.05 -23.80 32.07
C GLY A 774 9.47 -23.85 30.65
N LEU A 775 10.33 -23.93 29.62
CA LEU A 775 9.88 -24.11 28.22
C LEU A 775 9.24 -25.49 28.03
N LEU A 776 9.84 -26.55 28.58
CA LEU A 776 9.33 -27.92 28.48
C LEU A 776 8.01 -28.07 29.23
N TRP A 777 7.95 -27.54 30.46
CA TRP A 777 6.71 -27.52 31.25
C TRP A 777 5.59 -26.82 30.50
N ARG A 778 5.82 -25.59 30.02
CA ARG A 778 4.85 -24.83 29.24
C ARG A 778 4.35 -25.60 28.01
N THR A 779 5.27 -26.14 27.21
CA THR A 779 4.92 -26.89 25.99
C THR A 779 4.07 -28.12 26.34
N TRP A 780 4.49 -28.92 27.32
CA TRP A 780 3.79 -30.16 27.70
C TRP A 780 2.39 -29.88 28.28
N ILE A 781 2.23 -28.79 29.02
CA ILE A 781 0.92 -28.34 29.54
C ILE A 781 0.03 -27.84 28.40
N TRP A 782 0.54 -27.06 27.45
CA TRP A 782 -0.24 -26.64 26.28
C TRP A 782 -0.68 -27.84 25.43
N GLU A 783 0.16 -28.85 25.23
CA GLU A 783 -0.22 -30.11 24.55
C GLU A 783 -1.33 -30.89 25.27
N ALA A 784 -1.34 -30.87 26.62
CA ALA A 784 -2.43 -31.44 27.42
C ALA A 784 -3.73 -30.64 27.29
N LEU A 785 -3.64 -29.30 27.24
CA LEU A 785 -4.78 -28.40 27.08
C LEU A 785 -5.38 -28.44 25.67
N GLU A 786 -4.56 -28.50 24.62
CA GLU A 786 -5.00 -28.63 23.22
C GLU A 786 -5.70 -29.99 22.99
N THR A 787 -5.23 -31.07 23.66
CA THR A 787 -5.95 -32.37 23.72
C THR A 787 -7.15 -32.39 24.69
N ARG A 788 -7.52 -31.24 25.28
CA ARG A 788 -8.62 -31.04 26.25
C ARG A 788 -8.52 -31.85 27.55
N ASP A 789 -7.36 -32.44 27.85
CA ASP A 789 -7.14 -33.22 29.07
C ASP A 789 -6.70 -32.32 30.23
N MET A 790 -7.70 -31.68 30.85
CA MET A 790 -7.51 -30.80 32.00
C MET A 790 -6.88 -31.55 33.20
N ALA A 791 -7.15 -32.85 33.37
CA ALA A 791 -6.61 -33.65 34.46
C ALA A 791 -5.10 -33.93 34.28
N ARG A 792 -4.65 -34.13 33.03
CA ARG A 792 -3.23 -34.16 32.66
C ARG A 792 -2.57 -32.80 32.94
N ALA A 793 -3.16 -31.70 32.48
CA ALA A 793 -2.63 -30.35 32.67
C ALA A 793 -2.48 -29.97 34.16
N CYS A 794 -3.49 -30.23 34.99
CA CYS A 794 -3.44 -29.97 36.43
C CYS A 794 -2.34 -30.76 37.15
N ARG A 795 -2.13 -32.04 36.80
CA ARG A 795 -1.07 -32.86 37.42
C ARG A 795 0.33 -32.45 36.97
N LEU A 796 0.51 -32.09 35.69
CA LEU A 796 1.79 -31.52 35.22
C LEU A 796 2.15 -30.25 35.99
N LEU A 797 1.20 -29.35 36.23
CA LEU A 797 1.38 -28.17 37.07
C LEU A 797 1.74 -28.51 38.53
N ILE A 798 1.15 -29.57 39.10
CA ILE A 798 1.45 -30.04 40.47
C ILE A 798 2.86 -30.64 40.59
N SER A 799 3.43 -31.16 39.49
CA SER A 799 4.78 -31.72 39.44
C SER A 799 5.91 -30.71 39.14
N ILE A 800 5.59 -29.44 38.86
CA ILE A 800 6.62 -28.43 38.53
C ILE A 800 7.70 -28.31 39.62
N PRO A 801 7.37 -28.09 40.91
CA PRO A 801 8.39 -27.94 41.97
C PRO A 801 9.27 -29.17 42.22
N GLN A 802 8.87 -30.35 41.73
CA GLN A 802 9.56 -31.63 41.94
C GLN A 802 10.51 -31.98 40.79
N HIS A 803 10.50 -31.23 39.67
CA HIS A 803 11.33 -31.46 38.47
C HIS A 803 11.31 -32.92 37.96
N SER A 804 10.21 -33.65 38.19
CA SER A 804 10.09 -35.09 37.90
C SER A 804 8.62 -35.47 37.71
N VAL A 805 8.35 -36.44 36.82
CA VAL A 805 6.98 -36.84 36.43
C VAL A 805 6.90 -38.36 36.25
N ASP A 806 6.19 -39.03 37.15
CA ASP A 806 5.92 -40.46 37.04
C ASP A 806 4.84 -40.74 35.98
N LEU A 807 5.26 -41.17 34.79
CA LEU A 807 4.36 -41.51 33.68
C LEU A 807 3.37 -42.66 34.00
N LYS A 808 3.61 -43.42 35.08
CA LYS A 808 2.71 -44.45 35.62
C LYS A 808 1.61 -43.87 36.54
N SER A 809 1.72 -42.61 36.96
CA SER A 809 0.78 -41.93 37.87
C SER A 809 -0.38 -41.21 37.15
N PHE A 810 -0.61 -41.53 35.87
CA PHE A 810 -1.65 -40.92 35.05
C PHE A 810 -2.91 -41.80 35.13
N PRO A 811 -3.93 -41.43 35.92
CA PRO A 811 -5.17 -42.19 35.98
C PRO A 811 -5.94 -42.04 34.66
N GLU A 812 -6.90 -42.93 34.49
CA GLU A 812 -7.96 -42.81 33.49
C GLU A 812 -8.74 -41.50 33.68
N ALA A 813 -9.38 -41.02 32.61
CA ALA A 813 -9.89 -39.63 32.50
C ALA A 813 -11.07 -39.26 33.43
N SER A 814 -11.39 -40.09 34.42
CA SER A 814 -12.55 -39.99 35.32
C SER A 814 -12.26 -39.24 36.64
N THR A 815 -11.01 -39.13 37.08
CA THR A 815 -10.67 -38.50 38.36
C THR A 815 -10.31 -37.01 38.22
N GLN A 816 -11.14 -36.12 38.74
CA GLN A 816 -10.82 -34.70 38.88
C GLN A 816 -9.76 -34.46 39.96
N THR A 817 -8.49 -34.26 39.58
CA THR A 817 -7.46 -33.77 40.51
C THR A 817 -7.67 -32.31 40.85
N ALA A 818 -8.33 -32.05 41.97
CA ALA A 818 -8.40 -30.72 42.58
C ALA A 818 -7.03 -30.31 43.14
N PHE A 819 -6.68 -29.02 43.01
CA PHE A 819 -5.45 -28.49 43.59
C PHE A 819 -5.60 -28.30 45.11
N SER A 820 -4.77 -28.99 45.90
CA SER A 820 -4.65 -28.70 47.34
C SER A 820 -4.10 -27.28 47.56
N PRO A 821 -4.62 -26.48 48.52
CA PRO A 821 -4.12 -25.13 48.83
C PRO A 821 -2.61 -25.10 49.10
N THR A 822 -2.08 -26.11 49.80
CA THR A 822 -0.64 -26.23 50.11
C THR A 822 0.20 -26.42 48.84
N ASN A 823 -0.35 -27.11 47.83
CA ASN A 823 0.31 -27.30 46.55
C ASN A 823 0.23 -26.01 45.71
N LEU A 824 -0.91 -25.32 45.69
CA LEU A 824 -1.06 -24.03 44.99
C LEU A 824 -0.03 -23.00 45.47
N LEU A 825 0.22 -22.92 46.79
CA LEU A 825 1.22 -22.01 47.35
C LEU A 825 2.64 -22.38 46.88
N LYS A 826 3.03 -23.67 46.95
CA LYS A 826 4.35 -24.15 46.49
C LYS A 826 4.58 -23.93 44.99
N ILE A 827 3.57 -24.22 44.17
CA ILE A 827 3.65 -24.03 42.71
C ILE A 827 3.79 -22.54 42.41
N ARG A 828 3.01 -21.67 43.05
CA ARG A 828 3.06 -20.22 42.84
C ARG A 828 4.40 -19.63 43.28
N SER A 829 4.90 -19.94 44.48
CA SER A 829 6.16 -19.39 44.98
C SER A 829 7.35 -19.77 44.09
N PHE A 830 7.44 -21.04 43.71
CA PHE A 830 8.47 -21.53 42.79
C PHE A 830 8.40 -20.84 41.42
N LEU A 831 7.21 -20.72 40.84
CA LEU A 831 7.03 -20.08 39.53
C LEU A 831 7.31 -18.57 39.58
N THR A 832 6.99 -17.86 40.67
CA THR A 832 7.36 -16.43 40.82
C THR A 832 8.86 -16.23 40.99
N GLU A 833 9.53 -17.10 41.75
CA GLU A 833 11.00 -17.08 41.92
C GLU A 833 11.71 -17.36 40.59
N ALA A 834 11.25 -18.36 39.84
CA ALA A 834 11.76 -18.66 38.50
C ALA A 834 11.48 -17.54 37.48
N GLN A 835 10.32 -16.87 37.55
CA GLN A 835 10.01 -15.69 36.75
C GLN A 835 10.96 -14.52 37.08
N GLU A 836 11.24 -14.25 38.36
CA GLU A 836 12.11 -13.15 38.79
C GLU A 836 13.58 -13.40 38.42
N ASN A 837 14.07 -14.64 38.57
CA ASN A 837 15.40 -15.06 38.12
C ASN A 837 15.55 -14.97 36.58
N THR A 838 14.53 -15.38 35.82
CA THR A 838 14.57 -15.27 34.35
C THR A 838 14.44 -13.83 33.82
N LEU A 839 13.81 -12.94 34.59
CA LEU A 839 13.81 -11.50 34.32
C LEU A 839 15.21 -10.89 34.57
N ALA A 840 15.86 -11.25 35.69
CA ALA A 840 17.22 -10.81 36.02
C ALA A 840 18.27 -11.31 35.00
N THR A 841 18.15 -12.56 34.56
CA THR A 841 19.03 -13.16 33.52
C THR A 841 18.63 -12.80 32.09
N ARG A 842 17.65 -11.90 31.90
CA ARG A 842 17.20 -11.38 30.59
C ARG A 842 16.87 -12.47 29.54
N LYS A 843 16.24 -13.58 29.96
CA LYS A 843 15.83 -14.67 29.05
C LYS A 843 14.35 -14.54 28.64
N PRO A 844 14.01 -13.85 27.53
CA PRO A 844 12.63 -13.41 27.26
C PRO A 844 11.66 -14.58 27.03
N LYS A 845 12.02 -15.52 26.16
CA LYS A 845 11.22 -16.72 25.84
C LYS A 845 10.94 -17.58 27.09
N VAL A 846 11.85 -17.58 28.07
CA VAL A 846 11.74 -18.36 29.31
C VAL A 846 10.93 -17.62 30.39
N PHE A 847 11.11 -16.31 30.53
CA PHE A 847 10.31 -15.45 31.41
C PHE A 847 8.81 -15.48 31.04
N VAL A 848 8.52 -15.39 29.74
CA VAL A 848 7.15 -15.56 29.21
C VAL A 848 6.65 -16.98 29.52
N ALA A 849 7.51 -18.00 29.46
CA ALA A 849 7.08 -19.37 29.72
C ALA A 849 6.68 -19.64 31.18
N TYR A 850 7.41 -19.08 32.16
CA TYR A 850 6.98 -19.13 33.57
C TYR A 850 5.72 -18.29 33.82
N THR A 851 5.55 -17.19 33.08
CA THR A 851 4.33 -16.36 33.14
C THR A 851 3.09 -17.12 32.64
N ASP A 852 3.19 -17.86 31.53
CA ASP A 852 2.13 -18.75 31.06
C ASP A 852 1.77 -19.82 32.09
N CYS A 853 2.78 -20.45 32.72
CA CYS A 853 2.54 -21.43 33.78
C CYS A 853 1.79 -20.80 34.96
N LEU A 854 2.14 -19.57 35.40
CA LEU A 854 1.40 -18.84 36.44
C LEU A 854 -0.05 -18.53 36.03
N ALA A 855 -0.26 -18.09 34.79
CA ALA A 855 -1.58 -17.80 34.25
C ALA A 855 -2.46 -19.06 34.19
N LEU A 856 -1.90 -20.19 33.73
CA LEU A 856 -2.60 -21.47 33.64
C LEU A 856 -2.90 -22.08 35.01
N VAL A 857 -2.03 -21.91 36.01
CA VAL A 857 -2.36 -22.26 37.42
C VAL A 857 -3.56 -21.45 37.90
N SER A 858 -3.55 -20.12 37.70
CA SER A 858 -4.67 -19.27 38.13
C SER A 858 -5.98 -19.58 37.37
N TYR A 859 -5.90 -19.87 36.07
CA TYR A 859 -7.03 -20.27 35.22
C TYR A 859 -7.66 -21.59 35.69
N LEU A 860 -6.86 -22.65 35.82
CA LEU A 860 -7.36 -24.00 36.15
C LEU A 860 -7.77 -24.12 37.63
N SER A 861 -7.09 -23.43 38.55
CA SER A 861 -7.48 -23.42 39.98
C SER A 861 -8.75 -22.62 40.28
N ASN A 862 -9.20 -21.77 39.35
CA ASN A 862 -10.40 -20.94 39.50
C ASN A 862 -11.48 -21.29 38.47
N SER A 863 -11.68 -22.58 38.18
CA SER A 863 -12.76 -23.07 37.31
C SER A 863 -12.86 -22.34 35.96
N LEU A 864 -11.72 -22.15 35.28
CA LEU A 864 -11.58 -21.50 33.97
C LEU A 864 -11.91 -19.98 33.96
N ASP A 865 -11.74 -19.31 35.10
CA ASP A 865 -11.84 -17.85 35.23
C ASP A 865 -10.68 -17.15 34.51
N LEU A 866 -10.98 -16.56 33.34
CA LEU A 866 -10.01 -15.83 32.52
C LEU A 866 -9.42 -14.61 33.25
N ASN A 867 -10.19 -13.90 34.09
CA ASN A 867 -9.78 -12.62 34.66
C ASN A 867 -8.54 -12.81 35.56
N LYS A 868 -8.58 -13.81 36.45
CA LYS A 868 -7.46 -14.16 37.34
C LYS A 868 -6.20 -14.66 36.61
N ALA A 869 -6.34 -15.10 35.37
CA ALA A 869 -5.20 -15.42 34.52
C ALA A 869 -4.64 -14.14 33.88
N LEU A 870 -5.49 -13.24 33.38
CA LEU A 870 -5.11 -11.92 32.87
C LEU A 870 -4.40 -11.06 33.93
N ASP A 871 -4.83 -11.13 35.19
CA ASP A 871 -4.17 -10.45 36.32
C ASP A 871 -2.69 -10.83 36.46
N THR A 872 -2.32 -12.09 36.16
CA THR A 872 -0.92 -12.53 36.19
C THR A 872 -0.10 -11.98 35.02
N TYR A 873 -0.69 -11.85 33.83
CA TYR A 873 -0.06 -11.15 32.70
C TYR A 873 0.09 -9.65 33.01
N ALA A 874 -0.92 -8.99 33.57
CA ALA A 874 -0.84 -7.58 33.97
C ALA A 874 0.28 -7.35 35.01
N THR A 875 0.43 -8.27 35.97
CA THR A 875 1.52 -8.28 36.96
C THR A 875 2.89 -8.48 36.30
N ALA A 876 3.00 -9.36 35.30
CA ALA A 876 4.25 -9.55 34.55
C ALA A 876 4.61 -8.32 33.69
N ILE A 877 3.61 -7.67 33.08
CA ILE A 877 3.77 -6.44 32.29
C ILE A 877 4.24 -5.27 33.19
N SER A 878 3.68 -5.09 34.38
CA SER A 878 4.11 -4.04 35.31
C SER A 878 5.54 -4.29 35.83
N ARG A 879 5.88 -5.55 36.13
CA ARG A 879 7.26 -5.98 36.45
C ARG A 879 8.25 -5.65 35.32
N LEU A 880 7.94 -6.04 34.08
CA LEU A 880 8.75 -5.75 32.90
C LEU A 880 8.92 -4.23 32.66
N SER A 881 7.85 -3.47 32.86
CA SER A 881 7.86 -2.00 32.75
C SER A 881 8.81 -1.36 33.77
N SER A 882 8.84 -1.86 35.00
CA SER A 882 9.62 -1.31 36.13
C SER A 882 11.14 -1.48 36.04
N LEU A 883 11.65 -2.28 35.09
CA LEU A 883 13.10 -2.44 34.89
C LEU A 883 13.79 -1.10 34.51
N PRO A 884 15.11 -0.95 34.72
CA PRO A 884 15.87 0.21 34.26
C PRO A 884 15.78 0.47 32.75
N VAL A 885 16.16 1.70 32.34
CA VAL A 885 16.20 2.12 30.92
C VAL A 885 17.20 1.29 30.12
N ASN A 886 18.26 0.77 30.75
CA ASN A 886 19.37 -0.02 30.20
C ASN A 886 18.96 -1.45 29.71
N ALA A 887 17.71 -1.63 29.32
CA ALA A 887 17.11 -2.85 28.78
C ALA A 887 16.21 -2.53 27.56
N GLN A 888 16.59 -1.49 26.80
CA GLN A 888 15.75 -0.79 25.83
C GLN A 888 15.18 -1.71 24.73
N SER A 889 15.98 -2.65 24.19
CA SER A 889 15.56 -3.62 23.18
C SER A 889 14.86 -4.86 23.77
N PHE A 890 15.24 -5.25 25.00
CA PHE A 890 14.64 -6.38 25.71
C PHE A 890 13.18 -6.13 26.11
N LYS A 891 12.84 -4.88 26.50
CA LYS A 891 11.49 -4.52 26.95
C LYS A 891 10.40 -4.72 25.86
N PRO A 892 10.49 -4.11 24.65
CA PRO A 892 9.45 -4.26 23.62
C PRO A 892 9.31 -5.72 23.16
N PHE A 893 10.43 -6.40 22.89
CA PHE A 893 10.44 -7.80 22.45
C PHE A 893 9.75 -8.74 23.47
N THR A 894 10.04 -8.57 24.76
CA THR A 894 9.40 -9.38 25.82
C THR A 894 7.93 -9.01 26.00
N LEU A 895 7.57 -7.73 25.80
CA LEU A 895 6.20 -7.26 25.91
C LEU A 895 5.32 -7.81 24.76
N GLU A 896 5.81 -7.84 23.52
CA GLU A 896 5.08 -8.43 22.40
C GLU A 896 4.84 -9.93 22.65
N LEU A 897 5.86 -10.68 23.07
CA LEU A 897 5.72 -12.10 23.45
C LEU A 897 4.69 -12.32 24.56
N LEU A 898 4.65 -11.47 25.60
CA LEU A 898 3.61 -11.52 26.63
C LEU A 898 2.21 -11.30 26.03
N HIS A 899 2.05 -10.36 25.12
CA HIS A 899 0.76 -10.09 24.46
C HIS A 899 0.36 -11.22 23.49
N GLN A 900 1.30 -11.86 22.79
CA GLN A 900 1.05 -13.07 21.99
C GLN A 900 0.59 -14.24 22.86
N ALA A 901 1.27 -14.49 23.98
CA ALA A 901 0.92 -15.56 24.90
C ALA A 901 -0.45 -15.33 25.58
N ARG A 902 -0.71 -14.10 26.04
CA ARG A 902 -2.02 -13.64 26.51
C ARG A 902 -3.11 -13.86 25.46
N SER A 903 -2.79 -13.62 24.19
CA SER A 903 -3.72 -13.82 23.07
C SER A 903 -3.98 -15.31 22.77
N LYS A 904 -2.99 -16.20 22.93
CA LYS A 904 -3.19 -17.67 22.86
C LYS A 904 -4.14 -18.15 23.96
N LEU A 905 -4.01 -17.66 25.20
CA LEU A 905 -4.94 -18.00 26.28
C LEU A 905 -6.36 -17.46 26.03
N ILE A 906 -6.49 -16.21 25.55
CA ILE A 906 -7.77 -15.63 25.16
C ILE A 906 -8.46 -16.48 24.09
N TYR A 907 -7.74 -16.86 23.03
CA TYR A 907 -8.24 -17.71 21.96
C TYR A 907 -8.68 -19.09 22.47
N TYR A 908 -7.85 -19.75 23.28
CA TYR A 908 -8.17 -21.04 23.90
C TYR A 908 -9.43 -20.97 24.79
N HIS A 909 -9.57 -19.93 25.61
CA HIS A 909 -10.75 -19.71 26.44
C HIS A 909 -12.04 -19.50 25.60
N ILE A 910 -11.93 -18.79 24.47
CA ILE A 910 -13.05 -18.54 23.55
C ILE A 910 -13.45 -19.79 22.74
N GLN A 911 -12.54 -20.77 22.58
CA GLN A 911 -12.84 -22.07 21.98
C GLN A 911 -13.36 -23.12 22.98
N THR A 912 -12.93 -23.04 24.24
CA THR A 912 -13.27 -24.04 25.27
C THR A 912 -14.45 -23.65 26.15
N SER A 913 -14.74 -22.36 26.31
CA SER A 913 -15.86 -21.87 27.11
C SER A 913 -16.91 -21.15 26.27
N GLY A 914 -18.19 -21.37 26.60
CA GLY A 914 -19.31 -20.63 26.01
C GLY A 914 -19.63 -19.30 26.73
N VAL A 915 -18.91 -18.96 27.80
CA VAL A 915 -19.29 -17.90 28.75
C VAL A 915 -18.18 -16.86 28.87
N TYR A 916 -18.14 -15.93 27.94
CA TYR A 916 -17.23 -14.77 27.96
C TYR A 916 -17.97 -13.48 27.57
N LYS A 917 -17.40 -12.32 27.92
CA LYS A 917 -17.94 -11.00 27.54
C LYS A 917 -17.19 -10.47 26.31
N PRO A 918 -17.80 -10.42 25.10
CA PRO A 918 -17.09 -10.01 23.87
C PRO A 918 -16.50 -8.60 23.92
N TYR A 919 -17.09 -7.70 24.70
CA TYR A 919 -16.55 -6.37 24.96
C TYR A 919 -15.18 -6.42 25.66
N HIS A 920 -15.00 -7.30 26.65
CA HIS A 920 -13.76 -7.40 27.41
C HIS A 920 -12.62 -7.98 26.55
N ILE A 921 -12.92 -9.01 25.76
CA ILE A 921 -12.00 -9.56 24.74
C ILE A 921 -11.58 -8.46 23.76
N ARG A 922 -12.53 -7.68 23.24
CA ARG A 922 -12.24 -6.55 22.35
C ARG A 922 -11.31 -5.51 23.00
N THR A 923 -11.53 -5.15 24.26
CA THR A 923 -10.64 -4.18 24.94
C THR A 923 -9.21 -4.69 25.11
N LEU A 924 -9.02 -5.98 25.41
CA LEU A 924 -7.70 -6.60 25.55
C LEU A 924 -6.96 -6.73 24.21
N LEU A 925 -7.68 -7.04 23.13
CA LEU A 925 -7.10 -7.09 21.78
C LEU A 925 -6.81 -5.68 21.25
N ALA A 926 -7.68 -4.70 21.52
CA ALA A 926 -7.44 -3.30 21.16
C ALA A 926 -6.25 -2.70 21.90
N GLU A 927 -6.04 -3.05 23.18
CA GLU A 927 -4.83 -2.72 23.94
C GLU A 927 -3.58 -3.31 23.26
N SER A 928 -3.58 -4.62 22.94
CA SER A 928 -2.46 -5.25 22.21
C SER A 928 -2.17 -4.58 20.86
N ILE A 929 -3.22 -4.21 20.10
CA ILE A 929 -3.09 -3.50 18.81
C ILE A 929 -2.57 -2.06 19.02
N SER A 930 -2.94 -1.38 20.11
CA SER A 930 -2.45 -0.02 20.39
C SER A 930 -0.95 0.04 20.74
N LEU A 931 -0.38 -1.08 21.19
CA LEU A 931 1.05 -1.24 21.45
C LEU A 931 1.81 -1.83 20.25
N PHE A 932 1.17 -2.74 19.51
CA PHE A 932 1.77 -3.48 18.39
C PHE A 932 0.81 -3.46 17.16
N PRO A 933 0.64 -2.30 16.50
CA PRO A 933 -0.40 -2.09 15.49
C PRO A 933 -0.23 -2.94 14.22
N HIS A 934 0.96 -3.48 13.98
CA HIS A 934 1.29 -4.24 12.78
C HIS A 934 1.36 -5.76 13.02
N ASN A 935 1.13 -6.24 14.25
CA ASN A 935 1.22 -7.67 14.58
C ASN A 935 0.00 -8.44 14.04
N THR A 936 0.22 -9.40 13.13
CA THR A 936 -0.88 -10.05 12.40
C THR A 936 -1.65 -11.08 13.23
N ILE A 937 -1.13 -11.55 14.39
CA ILE A 937 -1.90 -12.36 15.35
C ILE A 937 -2.97 -11.51 16.06
N PHE A 938 -2.63 -10.30 16.53
CA PHE A 938 -3.60 -9.44 17.20
C PHE A 938 -4.68 -8.95 16.24
N LEU A 939 -4.29 -8.54 15.03
CA LEU A 939 -5.20 -8.08 13.99
C LEU A 939 -6.17 -9.17 13.54
N SER A 940 -5.69 -10.39 13.29
CA SER A 940 -6.54 -11.52 12.86
C SER A 940 -7.47 -12.03 13.96
N LEU A 941 -7.01 -12.13 15.23
CA LEU A 941 -7.86 -12.49 16.36
C LEU A 941 -8.94 -11.42 16.64
N PHE A 942 -8.63 -10.13 16.42
CA PHE A 942 -9.61 -9.04 16.52
C PHE A 942 -10.65 -9.10 15.41
N ALA A 943 -10.22 -9.29 14.16
CA ALA A 943 -11.13 -9.45 13.02
C ALA A 943 -12.04 -10.68 13.18
N TRP A 944 -11.48 -11.82 13.62
CA TRP A 944 -12.23 -13.03 13.98
C TRP A 944 -13.28 -12.73 15.04
N ASN A 945 -12.90 -12.11 16.17
CA ASN A 945 -13.82 -11.80 17.26
C ASN A 945 -14.98 -10.91 16.77
N GLU A 946 -14.72 -9.83 16.03
CA GLU A 946 -15.80 -8.95 15.54
C GLU A 946 -16.69 -9.60 14.48
N SER A 947 -16.14 -10.48 13.63
CA SER A 947 -16.92 -11.21 12.61
C SER A 947 -18.00 -12.10 13.25
N ARG A 948 -17.68 -12.76 14.39
CA ARG A 948 -18.63 -13.59 15.17
C ARG A 948 -19.82 -12.80 15.71
N PHE A 949 -19.73 -11.48 15.81
CA PHE A 949 -20.81 -10.60 16.26
C PHE A 949 -21.35 -9.68 15.15
N ARG A 950 -20.86 -9.83 13.90
CA ARG A 950 -21.22 -9.02 12.72
C ARG A 950 -21.01 -7.51 12.91
N ILE A 951 -20.00 -7.09 13.69
CA ILE A 951 -19.70 -5.66 13.97
C ILE A 951 -18.41 -5.20 13.28
N GLU A 952 -18.27 -5.62 12.03
CA GLU A 952 -17.05 -5.54 11.21
C GLU A 952 -16.59 -4.11 10.89
N GLU A 953 -17.46 -3.09 11.01
CA GLU A 953 -17.06 -1.69 10.76
C GLU A 953 -15.98 -1.22 11.74
N ARG A 954 -15.92 -1.78 12.96
CA ARG A 954 -14.81 -1.51 13.90
C ARG A 954 -13.46 -2.03 13.39
N VAL A 955 -13.47 -3.11 12.63
CA VAL A 955 -12.24 -3.66 12.01
C VAL A 955 -11.76 -2.69 10.95
N ARG A 956 -12.68 -2.17 10.11
CA ARG A 956 -12.39 -1.10 9.15
C ARG A 956 -11.93 0.20 9.83
N ASP A 957 -12.52 0.59 10.95
CA ASP A 957 -12.08 1.77 11.72
C ASP A 957 -10.65 1.60 12.23
N VAL A 958 -10.36 0.52 12.97
CA VAL A 958 -9.03 0.23 13.52
C VAL A 958 -7.97 0.13 12.42
N ILE A 959 -8.24 -0.60 11.34
CA ILE A 959 -7.31 -0.74 10.21
C ILE A 959 -7.13 0.58 9.45
N ARG A 960 -8.19 1.37 9.26
CA ARG A 960 -8.06 2.72 8.68
C ARG A 960 -7.13 3.53 9.56
N ASP A 961 -7.33 3.53 10.86
CA ASP A 961 -6.56 4.37 11.78
C ASP A 961 -5.08 3.94 11.76
N ILE A 962 -4.75 2.63 11.83
CA ILE A 962 -3.39 2.09 11.62
C ILE A 962 -2.78 2.50 10.27
N THR A 963 -3.61 2.61 9.22
CA THR A 963 -3.16 2.96 7.86
C THR A 963 -3.48 4.42 7.45
N THR A 964 -3.73 5.32 8.40
CA THR A 964 -3.91 6.78 8.16
C THR A 964 -3.36 7.67 9.28
N GLN A 965 -3.11 7.13 10.47
CA GLN A 965 -2.32 7.83 11.47
C GLN A 965 -0.96 8.14 10.85
N THR A 966 -0.66 9.43 10.75
CA THR A 966 0.73 9.88 10.58
C THR A 966 1.55 9.27 11.71
N PRO A 967 2.72 8.66 11.45
CA PRO A 967 3.53 8.09 12.51
C PRO A 967 3.78 9.12 13.61
N SER A 968 3.71 8.68 14.86
CA SER A 968 4.00 9.55 16.00
C SER A 968 5.40 10.13 15.86
N ARG A 969 5.64 11.34 16.39
CA ARG A 969 6.83 12.18 16.13
C ARG A 969 8.21 11.53 16.35
N ASN A 970 8.26 10.34 16.94
CA ASN A 970 9.49 9.60 17.26
C ASN A 970 9.66 8.31 16.43
N ASP A 971 8.61 7.81 15.76
CA ASP A 971 8.68 6.59 14.96
C ASP A 971 8.99 6.94 13.49
N HIS A 972 10.19 6.59 13.03
CA HIS A 972 10.57 6.73 11.63
C HIS A 972 10.02 5.59 10.73
N GLN A 973 9.19 4.70 11.28
CA GLN A 973 8.70 3.52 10.58
C GLN A 973 7.52 3.87 9.65
N LYS A 974 7.79 3.74 8.33
CA LYS A 974 6.77 3.71 7.28
C LYS A 974 5.76 2.59 7.56
N VAL A 975 4.47 2.80 7.24
CA VAL A 975 3.42 1.78 7.47
C VAL A 975 3.78 0.49 6.72
N PRO A 976 3.95 -0.65 7.42
CA PRO A 976 4.30 -1.93 6.81
C PRO A 976 3.35 -2.36 5.71
N VAL A 977 3.88 -2.88 4.59
CA VAL A 977 3.06 -3.40 3.49
C VAL A 977 2.10 -4.50 3.95
N THR A 978 2.50 -5.31 4.92
CA THR A 978 1.65 -6.31 5.60
C THR A 978 0.36 -5.73 6.19
N SER A 979 0.37 -4.48 6.69
CA SER A 979 -0.82 -3.79 7.20
C SER A 979 -1.76 -3.30 6.09
N HIS A 980 -1.20 -2.86 4.95
CA HIS A 980 -1.99 -2.55 3.76
C HIS A 980 -2.61 -3.82 3.15
N LEU A 981 -1.86 -4.91 3.07
CA LEU A 981 -2.32 -6.20 2.59
C LEU A 981 -3.37 -6.83 3.53
N PHE A 982 -3.27 -6.65 4.85
CA PHE A 982 -4.33 -7.03 5.79
C PHE A 982 -5.62 -6.20 5.62
N SER A 983 -5.50 -4.91 5.29
CA SER A 983 -6.64 -4.06 4.93
C SER A 983 -7.39 -4.54 3.69
N ILE A 984 -6.63 -4.95 2.66
CA ILE A 984 -7.19 -5.54 1.45
C ILE A 984 -7.84 -6.90 1.74
N TYR A 985 -7.18 -7.77 2.52
CA TYR A 985 -7.71 -9.08 2.92
C TYR A 985 -9.03 -8.98 3.68
N THR A 986 -9.12 -8.03 4.63
CA THR A 986 -10.34 -7.84 5.41
C THR A 986 -11.48 -7.24 4.57
N GLU A 987 -11.24 -6.35 3.61
CA GLU A 987 -12.28 -5.92 2.66
C GLU A 987 -12.68 -7.04 1.68
N LEU A 988 -11.74 -7.89 1.24
CA LEU A 988 -12.02 -9.03 0.34
C LEU A 988 -12.89 -10.11 0.97
N THR A 989 -12.59 -10.48 2.21
CA THR A 989 -13.29 -11.55 2.95
C THR A 989 -14.58 -11.08 3.62
N ARG A 990 -14.77 -9.77 3.77
CA ARG A 990 -15.93 -9.18 4.42
C ARG A 990 -17.22 -9.35 3.58
N PRO A 991 -18.34 -9.78 4.18
CA PRO A 991 -19.59 -9.99 3.45
C PRO A 991 -20.20 -8.68 2.91
N VAL A 992 -20.85 -8.79 1.74
CA VAL A 992 -21.44 -7.65 1.02
C VAL A 992 -22.51 -6.92 1.83
N TYR A 993 -23.29 -7.62 2.67
CA TYR A 993 -24.31 -7.00 3.52
C TYR A 993 -23.74 -5.99 4.52
N ALA A 994 -22.46 -6.13 4.88
CA ALA A 994 -21.77 -5.24 5.81
C ALA A 994 -21.08 -4.06 5.09
N GLY A 995 -21.22 -3.93 3.78
CA GLY A 995 -20.67 -2.84 3.00
C GLY A 995 -19.23 -3.05 2.53
N SER A 996 -18.76 -4.29 2.41
CA SER A 996 -17.74 -4.58 1.39
C SER A 996 -18.38 -4.51 0.00
N THR A 997 -17.69 -3.87 -0.94
CA THR A 997 -18.13 -3.72 -2.33
C THR A 997 -16.93 -3.77 -3.26
N LEU A 998 -17.17 -4.04 -4.55
CA LEU A 998 -16.15 -3.92 -5.60
C LEU A 998 -15.41 -2.57 -5.55
N HIS A 999 -16.11 -1.49 -5.18
CA HIS A 999 -15.52 -0.16 -5.03
C HIS A 999 -14.70 0.02 -3.74
N SER A 1000 -15.08 -0.58 -2.61
CA SER A 1000 -14.29 -0.48 -1.38
C SER A 1000 -13.01 -1.31 -1.43
N VAL A 1001 -13.05 -2.50 -2.04
CA VAL A 1001 -11.85 -3.30 -2.32
C VAL A 1001 -10.92 -2.56 -3.29
N ARG A 1002 -11.44 -2.04 -4.42
CA ARG A 1002 -10.65 -1.20 -5.34
C ARG A 1002 -10.05 0.02 -4.63
N ALA A 1003 -10.81 0.69 -3.75
CA ALA A 1003 -10.28 1.81 -2.96
C ALA A 1003 -9.20 1.38 -1.96
N ALA A 1004 -9.26 0.17 -1.40
CA ALA A 1004 -8.19 -0.37 -0.54
C ALA A 1004 -6.89 -0.61 -1.32
N PHE A 1005 -6.98 -1.18 -2.53
CA PHE A 1005 -5.83 -1.32 -3.44
C PHE A 1005 -5.24 0.06 -3.83
N GLU A 1006 -6.05 0.98 -4.33
CA GLU A 1006 -5.58 2.33 -4.73
C GLU A 1006 -5.02 3.14 -3.54
N LYS A 1007 -5.50 2.91 -2.31
CA LYS A 1007 -4.93 3.49 -1.09
C LYS A 1007 -3.59 2.87 -0.71
N ALA A 1008 -3.41 1.56 -0.90
CA ALA A 1008 -2.15 0.86 -0.62
C ALA A 1008 -1.05 1.27 -1.60
N ILE A 1009 -1.38 1.32 -2.89
CA ILE A 1009 -0.49 1.76 -3.97
C ILE A 1009 -0.17 3.27 -3.82
N GLY A 1010 -1.18 4.07 -3.43
CA GLY A 1010 -1.14 5.52 -3.55
C GLY A 1010 -1.41 5.94 -4.98
N SER A 1011 -2.36 6.86 -5.21
CA SER A 1011 -2.84 7.15 -6.57
C SER A 1011 -2.20 8.42 -7.17
N PRO A 1012 -1.18 8.32 -8.05
CA PRO A 1012 -0.87 9.37 -9.00
C PRO A 1012 -1.98 9.42 -10.07
N THR A 1013 -3.00 10.25 -9.87
CA THR A 1013 -4.15 10.38 -10.80
C THR A 1013 -4.16 11.70 -11.56
N PRO A 1014 -3.70 11.68 -12.82
CA PRO A 1014 -4.19 12.53 -13.91
C PRO A 1014 -5.24 11.80 -14.78
N SER A 1015 -5.90 12.56 -15.66
CA SER A 1015 -6.78 12.15 -16.78
C SER A 1015 -8.11 11.38 -16.52
N SER A 1016 -9.21 12.08 -16.84
CA SER A 1016 -10.47 11.64 -17.49
C SER A 1016 -11.44 10.59 -16.89
N SER A 1017 -12.69 11.05 -16.73
CA SER A 1017 -13.95 10.32 -16.96
C SER A 1017 -14.30 9.06 -16.14
N SER A 1018 -14.58 9.25 -14.84
CA SER A 1018 -15.90 8.87 -14.28
C SER A 1018 -16.09 9.43 -12.86
N SER A 1019 -17.18 10.17 -12.64
CA SER A 1019 -17.39 10.96 -11.42
C SER A 1019 -18.29 10.28 -10.38
N THR A 1020 -17.71 9.47 -9.50
CA THR A 1020 -18.16 9.36 -8.09
C THR A 1020 -17.15 8.64 -7.20
N GLN A 1021 -17.18 8.91 -5.89
CA GLN A 1021 -16.35 8.27 -4.85
C GLN A 1021 -14.83 8.55 -4.87
N ALA A 1022 -14.43 9.80 -5.11
CA ALA A 1022 -13.14 10.27 -4.58
C ALA A 1022 -13.26 10.45 -3.05
N SER A 1023 -12.69 9.53 -2.26
CA SER A 1023 -12.67 9.64 -0.79
C SER A 1023 -11.31 9.35 -0.18
N ARG A 1024 -10.76 10.36 0.51
CA ARG A 1024 -9.70 10.27 1.53
C ARG A 1024 -8.37 9.63 1.09
N THR A 1025 -7.47 10.47 0.56
CA THR A 1025 -6.03 10.32 0.80
C THR A 1025 -5.48 11.60 1.43
N THR A 1026 -4.69 11.43 2.49
CA THR A 1026 -3.93 12.47 3.20
C THR A 1026 -2.47 12.04 3.19
N ASN A 1027 -1.62 12.88 2.62
CA ASN A 1027 -0.16 12.77 2.48
C ASN A 1027 0.34 11.52 1.73
N ASP A 1028 1.16 11.73 0.71
CA ASP A 1028 1.69 10.68 -0.19
C ASP A 1028 2.84 9.88 0.48
N ASN A 1029 2.55 9.22 1.60
CA ASN A 1029 3.48 8.35 2.34
C ASN A 1029 3.22 6.85 2.08
N SER A 1030 2.46 6.51 1.03
CA SER A 1030 2.11 5.14 0.65
C SER A 1030 3.29 4.40 0.02
N THR A 1031 3.98 3.58 0.82
CA THR A 1031 5.24 2.95 0.42
C THR A 1031 5.09 1.62 -0.32
N ALA A 1032 3.87 1.06 -0.38
CA ALA A 1032 3.63 -0.22 -1.04
C ALA A 1032 3.57 -0.14 -2.59
N HIS A 1033 3.74 1.04 -3.19
CA HIS A 1033 3.78 1.22 -4.65
C HIS A 1033 4.81 0.30 -5.35
N SER A 1034 5.95 0.05 -4.70
CA SER A 1034 7.04 -0.79 -5.22
C SER A 1034 6.83 -2.29 -5.02
N ASN A 1035 5.74 -2.71 -4.35
CA ASN A 1035 5.57 -4.08 -3.90
C ASN A 1035 4.92 -4.97 -4.98
N LEU A 1036 5.60 -6.06 -5.33
CA LEU A 1036 5.18 -6.94 -6.43
C LEU A 1036 3.91 -7.72 -6.08
N SER A 1037 3.85 -8.22 -4.84
CA SER A 1037 2.69 -8.95 -4.29
C SER A 1037 1.39 -8.15 -4.43
N LEU A 1038 1.43 -6.84 -4.14
CA LEU A 1038 0.27 -5.95 -4.22
C LEU A 1038 -0.26 -5.80 -5.66
N TRP A 1039 0.62 -5.57 -6.64
CA TRP A 1039 0.23 -5.46 -8.04
C TRP A 1039 -0.33 -6.78 -8.58
N LYS A 1040 0.34 -7.90 -8.30
CA LYS A 1040 -0.13 -9.24 -8.70
C LYS A 1040 -1.51 -9.55 -8.13
N LEU A 1041 -1.74 -9.31 -6.84
CA LEU A 1041 -3.05 -9.49 -6.21
C LEU A 1041 -4.14 -8.59 -6.85
N TYR A 1042 -3.81 -7.36 -7.23
CA TYR A 1042 -4.78 -6.44 -7.86
C TYR A 1042 -5.17 -6.89 -9.28
N ILE A 1043 -4.20 -7.34 -10.08
CA ILE A 1043 -4.44 -7.91 -11.43
C ILE A 1043 -5.34 -9.16 -11.32
N LEU A 1044 -4.95 -10.11 -10.46
CA LEU A 1044 -5.71 -11.36 -10.26
C LEU A 1044 -7.12 -11.10 -9.68
N PHE A 1045 -7.27 -10.08 -8.82
CA PHE A 1045 -8.58 -9.64 -8.34
C PHE A 1045 -9.47 -9.14 -9.49
N GLU A 1046 -9.01 -8.25 -10.36
CA GLU A 1046 -9.85 -7.73 -11.45
C GLU A 1046 -10.18 -8.80 -12.51
N LEU A 1047 -9.27 -9.75 -12.74
CA LEU A 1047 -9.55 -10.97 -13.51
C LEU A 1047 -10.66 -11.81 -12.87
N SER A 1048 -10.62 -12.05 -11.55
CA SER A 1048 -11.69 -12.77 -10.81
C SER A 1048 -13.06 -12.09 -10.84
N ARG A 1049 -13.16 -10.87 -11.38
CA ARG A 1049 -14.40 -10.08 -11.55
C ARG A 1049 -14.77 -9.84 -13.01
N ASN A 1050 -14.11 -10.53 -13.96
CA ASN A 1050 -14.32 -10.44 -15.42
C ASN A 1050 -14.17 -9.00 -16.00
N ASP A 1051 -13.44 -8.12 -15.32
CA ASP A 1051 -13.21 -6.71 -15.70
C ASP A 1051 -11.83 -6.57 -16.41
N ILE A 1052 -11.70 -7.24 -17.55
CA ILE A 1052 -10.38 -7.56 -18.16
C ILE A 1052 -9.64 -6.30 -18.65
N GLN A 1053 -10.35 -5.29 -19.18
CA GLN A 1053 -9.71 -4.01 -19.52
C GLN A 1053 -9.08 -3.36 -18.28
N ARG A 1054 -9.76 -3.41 -17.13
CA ARG A 1054 -9.21 -2.90 -15.88
C ARG A 1054 -8.03 -3.74 -15.37
N ALA A 1055 -8.03 -5.05 -15.59
CA ALA A 1055 -6.86 -5.89 -15.33
C ALA A 1055 -5.66 -5.51 -16.21
N LYS A 1056 -5.89 -5.16 -17.50
CA LYS A 1056 -4.85 -4.60 -18.39
C LYS A 1056 -4.35 -3.23 -17.93
N ASP A 1057 -5.25 -2.33 -17.50
CA ASP A 1057 -4.88 -1.01 -16.96
C ASP A 1057 -3.99 -1.14 -15.72
N VAL A 1058 -4.36 -2.02 -14.79
CA VAL A 1058 -3.58 -2.31 -13.57
C VAL A 1058 -2.25 -2.98 -13.93
N PHE A 1059 -2.22 -3.91 -14.89
CA PHE A 1059 -0.98 -4.50 -15.39
C PHE A 1059 -0.01 -3.44 -15.95
N TYR A 1060 -0.46 -2.55 -16.85
CA TYR A 1060 0.40 -1.51 -17.42
C TYR A 1060 0.80 -0.42 -16.39
N ARG A 1061 0.08 -0.30 -15.26
CA ARG A 1061 0.54 0.50 -14.11
C ARG A 1061 1.62 -0.25 -13.31
N GLY A 1062 1.40 -1.53 -12.99
CA GLY A 1062 2.37 -2.37 -12.26
C GLY A 1062 3.69 -2.53 -13.02
N MET A 1063 3.65 -2.77 -14.33
CA MET A 1063 4.83 -2.85 -15.20
C MET A 1063 5.65 -1.54 -15.20
N ARG A 1064 5.00 -0.38 -15.03
CA ARG A 1064 5.67 0.93 -14.92
C ARG A 1064 6.15 1.23 -13.49
N ALA A 1065 5.48 0.71 -12.47
CA ALA A 1065 5.88 0.84 -11.07
C ALA A 1065 7.08 -0.06 -10.72
N CYS A 1066 7.13 -1.24 -11.34
CA CYS A 1066 8.03 -2.33 -11.02
C CYS A 1066 8.74 -2.88 -12.29
N PRO A 1067 9.53 -2.05 -13.01
CA PRO A 1067 10.14 -2.43 -14.29
C PRO A 1067 11.14 -3.60 -14.19
N TRP A 1068 11.64 -3.92 -13.00
CA TRP A 1068 12.58 -5.02 -12.78
C TRP A 1068 11.91 -6.40 -12.64
N SER A 1069 10.60 -6.48 -12.46
CA SER A 1069 9.94 -7.74 -12.12
C SER A 1069 9.52 -8.54 -13.35
N LYS A 1070 10.35 -9.52 -13.71
CA LYS A 1070 10.06 -10.51 -14.76
C LYS A 1070 8.73 -11.23 -14.47
N GLU A 1071 8.53 -11.70 -13.25
CA GLU A 1071 7.30 -12.42 -12.87
C GLU A 1071 6.02 -11.60 -13.00
N LEU A 1072 6.07 -10.30 -12.70
CA LEU A 1072 4.93 -9.40 -12.88
C LEU A 1072 4.60 -9.23 -14.38
N ILE A 1073 5.63 -9.14 -15.23
CA ILE A 1073 5.47 -9.03 -16.69
C ILE A 1073 4.96 -10.36 -17.29
N MET A 1074 5.41 -11.51 -16.78
CA MET A 1074 4.96 -12.83 -17.24
C MET A 1074 3.45 -13.06 -17.08
N LEU A 1075 2.76 -12.33 -16.19
CA LEU A 1075 1.29 -12.36 -16.07
C LEU A 1075 0.56 -12.00 -17.38
N ALA A 1076 1.18 -11.20 -18.26
CA ALA A 1076 0.67 -10.93 -19.61
C ALA A 1076 0.43 -12.22 -20.40
N PHE A 1077 1.43 -13.12 -20.38
CA PHE A 1077 1.45 -14.34 -21.18
C PHE A 1077 0.80 -15.53 -20.46
N THR A 1078 0.72 -15.54 -19.13
CA THR A 1078 0.15 -16.64 -18.33
C THR A 1078 -1.30 -16.44 -17.88
N HIS A 1079 -1.80 -15.20 -17.78
CA HIS A 1079 -3.16 -14.91 -17.32
C HIS A 1079 -3.96 -13.96 -18.24
N LEU A 1080 -3.33 -12.98 -18.89
CA LEU A 1080 -4.03 -11.96 -19.69
C LEU A 1080 -4.16 -12.29 -21.20
N ARG A 1081 -3.47 -13.35 -21.67
CA ARG A 1081 -3.44 -13.81 -23.07
C ARG A 1081 -4.85 -14.15 -23.59
N ALA A 1082 -5.19 -13.73 -24.81
CA ALA A 1082 -6.58 -13.78 -25.31
C ALA A 1082 -7.24 -15.18 -25.30
N ASP A 1083 -6.48 -16.23 -25.58
CA ASP A 1083 -6.90 -17.63 -25.44
C ASP A 1083 -7.15 -17.99 -23.97
N ILE A 1084 -6.19 -17.76 -23.07
CA ILE A 1084 -6.32 -18.09 -21.64
C ILE A 1084 -7.53 -17.38 -21.01
N VAL A 1085 -7.78 -16.11 -21.32
CA VAL A 1085 -8.92 -15.38 -20.75
C VAL A 1085 -10.25 -15.86 -21.36
N ARG A 1086 -10.27 -16.29 -22.63
CA ARG A 1086 -11.45 -16.93 -23.23
C ARG A 1086 -11.72 -18.29 -22.59
N ASP A 1087 -10.68 -19.08 -22.35
CA ASP A 1087 -10.83 -20.46 -21.92
C ASP A 1087 -11.07 -20.57 -20.39
N ARG A 1088 -10.52 -19.66 -19.57
CA ARG A 1088 -10.80 -19.56 -18.12
C ARG A 1088 -12.07 -18.75 -17.78
N TYR A 1089 -12.50 -17.79 -18.60
CA TYR A 1089 -13.58 -16.84 -18.26
C TYR A 1089 -14.66 -16.66 -19.36
N GLY A 1090 -14.79 -17.62 -20.29
CA GLY A 1090 -15.71 -17.56 -21.44
C GLY A 1090 -17.12 -18.13 -21.24
N GLY A 1091 -17.60 -18.24 -20.00
CA GLY A 1091 -18.98 -18.70 -19.72
C GLY A 1091 -20.05 -17.62 -19.96
N ASP A 1092 -21.31 -17.91 -19.61
CA ASP A 1092 -22.49 -17.04 -19.81
C ASP A 1092 -22.46 -15.66 -19.11
N VAL A 1093 -21.37 -15.31 -18.42
CA VAL A 1093 -21.23 -14.04 -17.69
C VAL A 1093 -20.72 -12.94 -18.63
N PRO A 1094 -21.42 -11.80 -18.79
CA PRO A 1094 -21.00 -10.73 -19.69
C PRO A 1094 -19.68 -10.10 -19.25
N ARG A 1095 -18.61 -10.45 -19.97
CA ARG A 1095 -17.23 -10.03 -19.78
C ARG A 1095 -16.97 -8.62 -20.34
N LYS A 1096 -16.07 -7.85 -19.72
CA LYS A 1096 -15.66 -6.53 -20.20
C LYS A 1096 -14.32 -6.56 -20.93
N GLY A 1097 -14.41 -6.73 -22.25
CA GLY A 1097 -13.29 -6.59 -23.18
C GLY A 1097 -12.33 -7.78 -23.25
N ASP A 1098 -11.54 -7.78 -24.31
CA ASP A 1098 -10.75 -8.93 -24.74
C ASP A 1098 -9.38 -9.01 -24.05
N GLY A 1099 -8.72 -10.16 -24.21
CA GLY A 1099 -7.39 -10.39 -23.66
C GLY A 1099 -6.31 -9.85 -24.59
N MET A 1100 -5.05 -10.00 -24.21
CA MET A 1100 -3.94 -9.50 -25.00
C MET A 1100 -3.77 -10.27 -26.32
N GLY A 1101 -3.77 -9.52 -27.42
CA GLY A 1101 -3.49 -10.02 -28.78
C GLY A 1101 -2.00 -10.01 -29.11
N PHE A 1102 -1.65 -10.52 -30.30
CA PHE A 1102 -0.26 -10.71 -30.74
C PHE A 1102 0.61 -9.44 -30.61
N ASP A 1103 0.16 -8.30 -31.14
CA ASP A 1103 0.93 -7.05 -31.10
C ASP A 1103 1.08 -6.45 -29.70
N GLU A 1104 0.12 -6.70 -28.81
CA GLU A 1104 0.23 -6.29 -27.41
C GLU A 1104 1.26 -7.15 -26.68
N LEU A 1105 1.27 -8.46 -26.94
CA LEU A 1105 2.22 -9.40 -26.34
C LEU A 1105 3.64 -9.21 -26.89
N ARG A 1106 3.82 -8.92 -28.19
CA ARG A 1106 5.12 -8.54 -28.76
C ARG A 1106 5.63 -7.24 -28.11
N ARG A 1107 4.79 -6.20 -27.96
CA ARG A 1107 5.18 -4.99 -27.22
C ARG A 1107 5.57 -5.26 -25.76
N VAL A 1108 4.94 -6.24 -25.09
CA VAL A 1108 5.33 -6.63 -23.71
C VAL A 1108 6.61 -7.47 -23.70
N TYR A 1109 6.84 -8.33 -24.70
CA TYR A 1109 8.10 -9.07 -24.85
C TYR A 1109 9.28 -8.11 -25.06
N ASN A 1110 9.14 -7.12 -25.95
CA ASN A 1110 10.15 -6.09 -26.19
C ASN A 1110 10.48 -5.28 -24.92
N VAL A 1111 9.60 -5.20 -23.92
CA VAL A 1111 9.90 -4.56 -22.62
C VAL A 1111 10.79 -5.45 -21.73
N LEU A 1112 10.73 -6.79 -21.85
CA LEU A 1112 11.71 -7.67 -21.19
C LEU A 1112 13.13 -7.36 -21.73
N VAL A 1113 13.24 -7.27 -23.05
CA VAL A 1113 14.49 -6.99 -23.78
C VAL A 1113 15.02 -5.59 -23.47
N GLU A 1114 14.20 -4.54 -23.66
CA GLU A 1114 14.58 -3.14 -23.43
C GLU A 1114 15.05 -2.88 -21.99
N LYS A 1115 14.55 -3.68 -21.03
CA LYS A 1115 14.88 -3.55 -19.60
C LYS A 1115 15.95 -4.54 -19.12
N GLU A 1116 16.62 -5.23 -20.04
CA GLU A 1116 17.71 -6.19 -19.78
C GLU A 1116 17.28 -7.31 -18.79
N LEU A 1117 16.01 -7.72 -18.84
CA LEU A 1117 15.48 -8.79 -17.98
C LEU A 1117 15.81 -10.16 -18.57
N ARG A 1118 16.15 -11.11 -17.70
CA ARG A 1118 16.61 -12.46 -18.09
C ARG A 1118 15.53 -13.20 -18.88
N VAL A 1119 15.78 -13.45 -20.15
CA VAL A 1119 15.06 -14.42 -20.99
C VAL A 1119 15.96 -15.64 -21.17
N HIS A 1120 15.42 -16.86 -21.06
CA HIS A 1120 16.15 -18.12 -21.30
C HIS A 1120 15.81 -18.75 -22.65
N VAL A 1121 14.64 -18.40 -23.21
CA VAL A 1121 14.23 -18.77 -24.58
C VAL A 1121 14.08 -17.48 -25.37
N ASP A 1122 15.11 -17.08 -26.10
CA ASP A 1122 14.95 -16.00 -27.07
C ASP A 1122 13.99 -16.44 -28.20
N ILE A 1123 13.19 -15.48 -28.67
CA ILE A 1123 12.26 -15.58 -29.80
C ILE A 1123 12.21 -14.29 -30.64
N GLU A 1124 13.17 -13.37 -30.50
CA GLU A 1124 13.21 -12.12 -31.28
C GLU A 1124 13.18 -12.39 -32.79
N ASN A 1125 14.01 -13.32 -33.26
CA ASN A 1125 14.11 -13.70 -34.66
C ASN A 1125 12.78 -14.25 -35.19
N GLU A 1126 12.16 -15.20 -34.49
CA GLU A 1126 10.87 -15.78 -34.86
C GLU A 1126 9.72 -14.77 -34.83
N LEU A 1127 9.73 -13.83 -33.87
CA LEU A 1127 8.73 -12.75 -33.81
C LEU A 1127 8.86 -11.79 -34.99
N ASP A 1128 10.08 -11.46 -35.39
CA ASP A 1128 10.34 -10.55 -36.52
C ASP A 1128 10.11 -11.23 -37.87
N GLU A 1129 10.46 -12.51 -38.02
CA GLU A 1129 10.04 -13.33 -39.18
C GLU A 1129 8.52 -13.43 -39.28
N MET A 1130 7.81 -13.68 -38.17
CA MET A 1130 6.34 -13.73 -38.18
C MET A 1130 5.74 -12.37 -38.60
N VAL A 1131 6.30 -11.25 -38.16
CA VAL A 1131 5.83 -9.91 -38.54
C VAL A 1131 6.14 -9.58 -40.01
N ALA A 1132 7.31 -9.94 -40.52
CA ALA A 1132 7.64 -9.83 -41.95
C ALA A 1132 6.64 -10.65 -42.80
N ASN A 1133 6.34 -11.88 -42.39
CA ASN A 1133 5.35 -12.73 -43.05
C ASN A 1133 3.91 -12.16 -42.96
N MET A 1134 3.54 -11.50 -41.86
CA MET A 1134 2.25 -10.78 -41.75
C MET A 1134 2.19 -9.55 -42.67
N GLN A 1135 3.30 -8.83 -42.85
CA GLN A 1135 3.37 -7.71 -43.80
C GLN A 1135 3.32 -8.18 -45.26
N VAL A 1136 3.98 -9.30 -45.60
CA VAL A 1136 3.91 -9.91 -46.94
C VAL A 1136 2.53 -10.50 -47.23
N THR A 1137 1.84 -11.10 -46.25
CA THR A 1137 0.48 -11.62 -46.45
C THR A 1137 -0.59 -10.52 -46.50
N THR A 1138 -0.48 -9.46 -45.70
CA THR A 1138 -1.40 -8.31 -45.82
C THR A 1138 -1.24 -7.60 -47.16
N THR A 1139 -0.01 -7.31 -47.61
CA THR A 1139 0.23 -6.69 -48.93
C THR A 1139 -0.20 -7.57 -50.11
N SER A 1140 -0.01 -8.89 -50.06
CA SER A 1140 -0.45 -9.81 -51.12
C SER A 1140 -1.96 -10.12 -51.12
N SER A 1141 -2.65 -9.93 -49.98
CA SER A 1141 -4.12 -10.09 -49.88
C SER A 1141 -4.94 -8.90 -50.43
N GLY A 1142 -4.29 -7.81 -50.83
CA GLY A 1142 -4.95 -6.68 -51.51
C GLY A 1142 -5.86 -5.80 -50.63
N ILE A 1143 -5.79 -5.94 -49.30
CA ILE A 1143 -6.52 -5.08 -48.37
C ILE A 1143 -5.84 -3.69 -48.34
N PRO A 1144 -6.57 -2.57 -48.56
CA PRO A 1144 -5.95 -1.25 -48.58
C PRO A 1144 -5.31 -0.87 -47.24
N ILE A 1145 -4.05 -0.43 -47.28
CA ILE A 1145 -3.38 0.19 -46.13
C ILE A 1145 -4.00 1.58 -45.94
N HIS A 1146 -4.98 1.69 -45.03
CA HIS A 1146 -5.45 2.99 -44.58
C HIS A 1146 -4.41 3.55 -43.60
N MET A 1147 -3.54 4.43 -44.09
CA MET A 1147 -2.76 5.29 -43.20
C MET A 1147 -3.72 6.17 -42.40
N PRO A 1148 -3.40 6.53 -41.15
CA PRO A 1148 -4.09 7.63 -40.50
C PRO A 1148 -3.76 8.93 -41.26
N ASP A 1149 -4.78 9.69 -41.66
CA ASP A 1149 -4.57 10.96 -42.34
C ASP A 1149 -3.99 11.99 -41.35
N ASP A 1150 -2.81 12.55 -41.66
CA ASP A 1150 -2.22 13.67 -40.91
C ASP A 1150 -3.07 14.93 -41.10
N ALA A 1151 -3.96 15.17 -40.14
CA ALA A 1151 -4.98 16.23 -40.16
C ALA A 1151 -4.41 17.65 -39.92
N GLU A 1152 -3.26 18.00 -40.51
CA GLU A 1152 -2.63 19.31 -40.35
C GLU A 1152 -1.82 19.78 -41.59
N SER A 1153 -2.35 19.61 -42.81
CA SER A 1153 -1.75 20.19 -44.04
C SER A 1153 -2.70 20.62 -45.19
N GLU A 1154 -3.81 21.31 -44.88
CA GLU A 1154 -4.52 22.10 -45.91
C GLU A 1154 -3.88 23.48 -46.10
N ASP A 1155 -2.83 23.59 -46.93
CA ASP A 1155 -2.46 24.89 -47.54
C ASP A 1155 -1.61 24.79 -48.83
N GLU A 1156 -1.94 23.89 -49.78
CA GLU A 1156 -1.36 23.98 -51.13
C GLU A 1156 -2.23 23.42 -52.29
N LYS A 1157 -3.19 24.21 -52.79
CA LYS A 1157 -3.45 24.50 -54.24
C LYS A 1157 -4.82 25.11 -54.52
N MET A 1158 -4.85 26.40 -54.86
CA MET A 1158 -5.75 26.97 -55.89
C MET A 1158 -5.25 28.32 -56.44
N ARG A 1159 -3.98 28.40 -56.88
CA ARG A 1159 -3.54 29.10 -58.10
C ARG A 1159 -2.04 28.94 -58.36
#